data_AF-A0A8H8SUB3-F1
#
_entry.id   AF-A0A8H8SUB3-F1
#
_cell.length_a   1.000
_cell.length_b   1.000
_cell.length_c   1.000
_cell.angle_alpha   90.00
_cell.angle_beta   90.00
_cell.angle_gamma   90.00
#
_symmetry.space_group_name_H-M   'P 1'
#
loop_
_entity.id
_entity.type
_entity.pdbx_description
1 polymer ?
#
loop_
_entity_poly.entity_id
_entity_poly.type
_entity_poly.pdbx_seq_one_letter_code
_entity_poly.pdbx_strand_id
1 'polypeptide(L)'
;MSLTRLFSIPELVIHCLSELPASKYDDSSVKTLLVCTETCRALGEIAKTDTLWAPHYRVRYTRGQGLEGGWYKRYVSHRRIDIQAIDLLNDIISKPSKRDDAITKLVEMGDLVWDALRMEAMCRVPDELKDIWAKRDHEWRTERWEGVGEEWNGEDKSGTLAEEPDMRNIPHDWIQRRWWARQALGTMARTTAVLSMSKVFSGDKPQPTSLENAKIFEEGIKGLSGLMGANVAEISHNYDNLARACGQHLESVGISTDPQNSTFDLKAFSVGVCNWMADQGFKRAAGEHYYDLMGHFPHKFMTTNRRTLPMSLVYTFVALVTRLGLRASPVGFPGHVHAWIALPDSGSDWEVGSLAVDVFNADKEPFLSEEILREKLRELGVPEGQRKALMGPAEASEMVFRAANNILHSVTRVQHRMDTSVSSETRAAALYASATTFLIARPEAADASRFIGGIMSVVKEYFPLDTEPVLARALCGLLMRDPHQSIGFQLRHVVDRLKQEHIVMKGRGSVQWWVGLVFRHRKFGYIGLVLGWDRECRADEDWVVAVGVDQLPRGRHQPFYSVIGEDGGTRYVAEENIIPLPTAPNEAGEQDRVGWSNVHEFMTNSTWTIEQTFSRVEVNEELGRVWFVPSANIAREFIGDTEVGWAYMHRPAHEYAQYL
;
A
#
# COMPACT_ATOMS: atom_id res chain seq x y z
N MET A 1 -35.70 7.80 41.58
CA MET A 1 -36.50 8.47 40.52
C MET A 1 -37.21 7.39 39.73
N SER A 2 -38.49 7.54 39.34
CA SER A 2 -39.09 6.58 38.39
C SER A 2 -38.44 6.76 37.01
N LEU A 3 -38.37 5.70 36.19
CA LEU A 3 -37.86 5.78 34.80
C LEU A 3 -38.60 6.87 33.99
N THR A 4 -39.89 7.07 34.27
CA THR A 4 -40.73 8.13 33.69
C THR A 4 -40.24 9.54 34.04
N ARG A 5 -39.74 9.77 35.26
CA ARG A 5 -39.14 11.06 35.66
C ARG A 5 -37.71 11.23 35.16
N LEU A 6 -36.99 10.12 34.92
CA LEU A 6 -35.64 10.17 34.34
C LEU A 6 -35.69 10.57 32.87
N PHE A 7 -36.60 9.96 32.10
CA PHE A 7 -36.77 10.29 30.68
C PHE A 7 -37.43 11.65 30.43
N SER A 8 -38.00 12.30 31.46
CA SER A 8 -38.46 13.70 31.35
C SER A 8 -37.34 14.73 31.43
N ILE A 9 -36.08 14.30 31.63
CA ILE A 9 -34.89 15.17 31.61
C ILE A 9 -33.88 14.57 30.62
N PRO A 10 -34.05 14.81 29.31
CA PRO A 10 -33.20 14.25 28.26
C PRO A 10 -31.71 14.51 28.46
N GLU A 11 -31.35 15.67 29.00
CA GLU A 11 -29.96 16.11 29.21
C GLU A 11 -29.22 15.20 30.19
N LEU A 12 -29.89 14.72 31.25
CA LEU A 12 -29.29 13.78 32.20
C LEU A 12 -29.05 12.42 31.56
N VAL A 13 -29.97 11.95 30.72
CA VAL A 13 -29.83 10.68 30.01
C VAL A 13 -28.71 10.76 28.98
N ILE A 14 -28.61 11.86 28.24
CA ILE A 14 -27.49 12.12 27.31
C ILE A 14 -26.18 12.13 28.08
N HIS A 15 -26.12 12.83 29.22
CA HIS A 15 -24.92 12.87 30.04
C HIS A 15 -24.50 11.47 30.55
N CYS A 16 -25.45 10.63 31.00
CA CYS A 16 -25.14 9.26 31.39
C CYS A 16 -24.64 8.41 30.20
N LEU A 17 -25.25 8.55 29.03
CA LEU A 17 -24.86 7.79 27.84
C LEU A 17 -23.57 8.30 27.22
N SER A 18 -23.19 9.57 27.42
CA SER A 18 -21.93 10.13 26.92
C SER A 18 -20.70 9.59 27.65
N GLU A 19 -20.87 8.98 28.83
CA GLU A 19 -19.80 8.29 29.55
C GLU A 19 -19.42 6.94 28.91
N LEU A 20 -20.19 6.46 27.93
CA LEU A 20 -19.83 5.25 27.19
C LEU A 20 -18.57 5.51 26.33
N PRO A 21 -17.46 4.80 26.55
CA PRO A 21 -16.21 5.11 25.88
C PRO A 21 -16.31 4.85 24.38
N ALA A 22 -15.83 5.80 23.58
CA ALA A 22 -15.64 5.59 22.16
C ALA A 22 -14.39 4.76 21.91
N SER A 23 -14.52 3.74 21.07
CA SER A 23 -13.42 2.83 20.79
C SER A 23 -13.41 2.41 19.32
N LYS A 24 -12.20 2.21 18.79
CA LYS A 24 -11.97 1.73 17.43
C LYS A 24 -12.15 0.22 17.33
N TYR A 25 -11.85 -0.54 18.38
CA TYR A 25 -11.73 -2.01 18.33
C TYR A 25 -12.82 -2.76 19.11
N ASP A 26 -13.43 -2.11 20.09
CA ASP A 26 -14.54 -2.62 20.91
C ASP A 26 -15.89 -1.96 20.55
N ASP A 27 -16.88 -2.81 20.28
CA ASP A 27 -18.26 -2.42 19.93
C ASP A 27 -19.19 -2.38 21.18
N SER A 28 -18.72 -2.62 22.40
CA SER A 28 -19.55 -2.74 23.61
C SER A 28 -20.41 -1.49 23.90
N SER A 29 -19.82 -0.30 23.83
CA SER A 29 -20.52 0.98 23.98
C SER A 29 -21.61 1.17 22.92
N VAL A 30 -21.27 0.88 21.66
CA VAL A 30 -22.19 1.01 20.53
C VAL A 30 -23.34 0.01 20.63
N LYS A 31 -23.07 -1.22 21.05
CA LYS A 31 -24.11 -2.23 21.32
C LYS A 31 -25.06 -1.75 22.42
N THR A 32 -24.53 -1.15 23.48
CA THR A 32 -25.33 -0.56 24.56
C THR A 32 -26.22 0.55 24.04
N LEU A 33 -25.68 1.49 23.24
CA LEU A 33 -26.47 2.55 22.61
C LEU A 33 -27.57 1.99 21.71
N LEU A 34 -27.29 0.97 20.89
CA LEU A 34 -28.29 0.32 20.03
C LEU A 34 -29.42 -0.30 20.87
N VAL A 35 -29.10 -1.00 21.96
CA VAL A 35 -30.12 -1.54 22.88
C VAL A 35 -30.98 -0.42 23.46
N CYS A 36 -30.39 0.73 23.84
CA CYS A 36 -31.16 1.90 24.26
C CYS A 36 -32.08 2.42 23.16
N THR A 37 -31.66 2.39 21.89
CA THR A 37 -32.51 2.79 20.75
C THR A 37 -33.74 1.92 20.56
N GLU A 38 -33.66 0.64 20.96
CA GLU A 38 -34.72 -0.36 20.78
C GLU A 38 -35.63 -0.52 22.01
N THR A 39 -35.20 -0.01 23.18
CA THR A 39 -35.89 -0.25 24.46
C THR A 39 -37.27 0.40 24.54
N CYS A 40 -37.40 1.69 24.24
CA CYS A 40 -38.68 2.40 24.20
C CYS A 40 -38.57 3.69 23.37
N ARG A 41 -39.70 4.26 22.94
CA ARG A 41 -39.71 5.44 22.06
C ARG A 41 -38.97 6.65 22.67
N ALA A 42 -39.21 6.96 23.94
CA ALA A 42 -38.62 8.12 24.59
C ALA A 42 -37.10 8.01 24.72
N LEU A 43 -36.61 6.88 25.26
CA LEU A 43 -35.17 6.61 25.34
C LEU A 43 -34.53 6.50 23.96
N GLY A 44 -35.24 5.92 23.00
CA GLY A 44 -34.69 5.70 21.67
C GLY A 44 -34.48 6.97 20.86
N GLU A 45 -35.32 7.99 21.04
CA GLU A 45 -35.05 9.30 20.44
C GLU A 45 -33.87 10.01 21.11
N ILE A 46 -33.74 9.91 22.44
CA ILE A 46 -32.59 10.45 23.17
C ILE A 46 -31.28 9.75 22.75
N ALA A 47 -31.29 8.41 22.68
CA ALA A 47 -30.11 7.61 22.35
C ALA A 47 -29.63 7.79 20.91
N LYS A 48 -30.43 8.36 20.00
CA LYS A 48 -30.03 8.71 18.62
C LYS A 48 -29.41 10.10 18.49
N THR A 49 -29.28 10.84 19.60
CA THR A 49 -28.71 12.20 19.58
C THR A 49 -27.29 12.21 19.04
N ASP A 50 -27.01 13.17 18.17
CA ASP A 50 -25.75 13.27 17.43
C ASP A 50 -24.51 13.36 18.33
N THR A 51 -24.61 14.00 19.49
CA THR A 51 -23.51 14.12 20.48
C THR A 51 -23.05 12.76 21.02
N LEU A 52 -23.93 11.76 21.05
CA LEU A 52 -23.59 10.41 21.51
C LEU A 52 -22.82 9.62 20.43
N TRP A 53 -23.15 9.82 19.15
CA TRP A 53 -22.61 8.99 18.06
C TRP A 53 -21.39 9.59 17.36
N ALA A 54 -21.21 10.92 17.40
CA ALA A 54 -20.07 11.58 16.77
C ALA A 54 -18.71 11.06 17.29
N PRO A 55 -18.50 10.86 18.62
CA PRO A 55 -17.24 10.32 19.13
C PRO A 55 -16.96 8.90 18.61
N HIS A 56 -17.97 8.01 18.63
CA HIS A 56 -17.86 6.64 18.12
C HIS A 56 -17.56 6.60 16.62
N TYR A 57 -18.17 7.50 15.84
CA TYR A 57 -17.90 7.58 14.41
C TYR A 57 -16.46 8.05 14.15
N ARG A 58 -16.01 9.11 14.82
CA ARG A 58 -14.70 9.75 14.56
C ARG A 58 -13.50 8.89 14.97
N VAL A 59 -13.63 8.12 16.05
CA VAL A 59 -12.54 7.23 16.50
C VAL A 59 -12.32 6.05 15.52
N ARG A 60 -13.37 5.62 14.83
CA ARG A 60 -13.31 4.49 13.90
C ARG A 60 -13.08 4.90 12.45
N TYR A 61 -13.80 5.92 11.99
CA TYR A 61 -13.80 6.33 10.59
C TYR A 61 -12.98 7.60 10.39
N THR A 62 -11.89 7.46 9.66
CA THR A 62 -10.93 8.55 9.48
C THR A 62 -11.36 9.51 8.38
N ARG A 63 -12.28 9.10 7.48
CA ARG A 63 -12.60 9.78 6.22
C ARG A 63 -13.86 10.65 6.23
N GLY A 64 -14.40 10.97 7.40
CA GLY A 64 -15.61 11.78 7.56
C GLY A 64 -15.40 13.26 7.90
N GLN A 65 -14.19 13.80 7.69
CA GLN A 65 -13.90 15.20 8.03
C GLN A 65 -14.78 16.15 7.19
N GLY A 66 -15.38 17.14 7.86
CA GLY A 66 -16.31 18.11 7.23
C GLY A 66 -17.77 17.64 7.11
N LEU A 67 -18.11 16.41 7.52
CA LEU A 67 -19.50 15.98 7.65
C LEU A 67 -20.13 16.58 8.92
N GLU A 68 -21.32 17.14 8.78
CA GLU A 68 -22.12 17.63 9.92
C GLU A 68 -23.38 16.79 10.12
N GLY A 69 -23.57 16.34 11.36
CA GLY A 69 -24.78 15.70 11.85
C GLY A 69 -25.16 14.34 11.26
N GLY A 70 -26.24 13.78 11.81
CA GLY A 70 -26.80 12.48 11.42
C GLY A 70 -25.91 11.29 11.79
N TRP A 71 -25.11 11.42 12.85
CA TRP A 71 -24.03 10.49 13.19
C TRP A 71 -24.54 9.09 13.50
N TYR A 72 -25.71 8.94 14.13
CA TYR A 72 -26.34 7.64 14.34
C TYR A 72 -26.57 6.89 13.02
N LYS A 73 -27.24 7.54 12.05
CA LYS A 73 -27.57 6.93 10.76
C LYS A 73 -26.31 6.59 9.97
N ARG A 74 -25.32 7.50 9.98
CA ARG A 74 -24.03 7.29 9.32
C ARG A 74 -23.27 6.11 9.91
N TYR A 75 -23.15 6.06 11.24
CA TYR A 75 -22.49 4.97 11.93
C TYR A 75 -23.14 3.63 11.61
N VAL A 76 -24.46 3.52 11.75
CA VAL A 76 -25.17 2.26 11.47
C VAL A 76 -25.03 1.85 9.99
N SER A 77 -25.11 2.80 9.06
CA SER A 77 -24.93 2.52 7.63
C SER A 77 -23.51 2.07 7.31
N HIS A 78 -22.49 2.77 7.81
CA HIS A 78 -21.08 2.41 7.61
C HIS A 78 -20.76 1.06 8.25
N ARG A 79 -21.28 0.77 9.44
CA ARG A 79 -21.02 -0.51 10.09
C ARG A 79 -21.57 -1.71 9.31
N ARG A 80 -22.71 -1.56 8.63
CA ARG A 80 -23.24 -2.59 7.72
C ARG A 80 -22.30 -2.82 6.54
N ILE A 81 -21.74 -1.75 5.99
CA ILE A 81 -20.76 -1.80 4.91
C ILE A 81 -19.46 -2.48 5.38
N ASP A 82 -18.97 -2.16 6.58
CA ASP A 82 -17.79 -2.82 7.16
C ASP A 82 -17.97 -4.33 7.27
N ILE A 83 -19.14 -4.77 7.77
CA ILE A 83 -19.46 -6.20 7.91
C ILE A 83 -19.45 -6.87 6.54
N GLN A 84 -20.10 -6.25 5.55
CA GLN A 84 -20.10 -6.76 4.18
C GLN A 84 -18.68 -6.83 3.59
N ALA A 85 -17.83 -5.84 3.84
CA ALA A 85 -16.44 -5.83 3.39
C ALA A 85 -15.63 -6.96 4.02
N ILE A 86 -15.82 -7.20 5.32
CA ILE A 86 -15.17 -8.29 6.05
C ILE A 86 -15.65 -9.65 5.52
N ASP A 87 -16.94 -9.80 5.18
CA ASP A 87 -17.46 -11.02 4.57
C ASP A 87 -16.86 -11.29 3.18
N LEU A 88 -16.69 -10.25 2.37
CA LEU A 88 -16.02 -10.35 1.07
C LEU A 88 -14.53 -10.71 1.25
N LEU A 89 -13.85 -10.13 2.23
CA LEU A 89 -12.48 -10.50 2.59
C LEU A 89 -12.40 -11.96 3.04
N ASN A 90 -13.35 -12.45 3.82
CA ASN A 90 -13.42 -13.87 4.24
C ASN A 90 -13.57 -14.80 3.02
N ASP A 91 -14.39 -14.41 2.03
CA ASP A 91 -14.50 -15.14 0.77
C ASP A 91 -13.18 -15.12 -0.02
N ILE A 92 -12.43 -14.00 -0.05
CA ILE A 92 -11.10 -13.92 -0.68
C ILE A 92 -10.10 -14.87 -0.01
N ILE A 93 -10.06 -14.88 1.32
CA ILE A 93 -9.14 -15.70 2.11
C ILE A 93 -9.44 -17.19 1.92
N SER A 94 -10.72 -17.57 2.04
CA SER A 94 -11.12 -18.98 2.19
C SER A 94 -11.47 -19.65 0.85
N LYS A 95 -11.88 -18.88 -0.16
CA LYS A 95 -12.46 -19.40 -1.41
C LYS A 95 -11.80 -18.76 -2.63
N PRO A 96 -10.64 -19.27 -3.07
CA PRO A 96 -9.96 -18.87 -4.31
C PRO A 96 -10.89 -18.64 -5.52
N SER A 97 -11.89 -19.50 -5.73
CA SER A 97 -12.85 -19.40 -6.83
C SER A 97 -13.80 -18.20 -6.75
N LYS A 98 -13.91 -17.54 -5.59
CA LYS A 98 -14.73 -16.34 -5.38
C LYS A 98 -13.91 -15.05 -5.38
N ARG A 99 -12.57 -15.11 -5.52
CA ARG A 99 -11.70 -13.95 -5.35
C ARG A 99 -12.05 -12.83 -6.31
N ASP A 100 -12.19 -13.14 -7.60
CA ASP A 100 -12.51 -12.16 -8.64
C ASP A 100 -13.83 -11.42 -8.35
N ASP A 101 -14.88 -12.16 -8.00
CA ASP A 101 -16.19 -11.57 -7.65
C ASP A 101 -16.11 -10.72 -6.39
N ALA A 102 -15.41 -11.20 -5.36
CA ALA A 102 -15.30 -10.53 -4.08
C ALA A 102 -14.48 -9.25 -4.18
N ILE A 103 -13.32 -9.27 -4.84
CA ILE A 103 -12.51 -8.08 -5.03
C ILE A 103 -13.21 -7.06 -5.93
N THR A 104 -13.91 -7.50 -6.98
CA THR A 104 -14.67 -6.60 -7.84
C THR A 104 -15.74 -5.84 -7.04
N LYS A 105 -16.45 -6.51 -6.14
CA LYS A 105 -17.42 -5.86 -5.24
C LYS A 105 -16.75 -4.88 -4.27
N LEU A 106 -15.60 -5.24 -3.68
CA LEU A 106 -14.85 -4.33 -2.80
C LEU A 106 -14.42 -3.05 -3.55
N VAL A 107 -13.96 -3.19 -4.80
CA VAL A 107 -13.61 -2.07 -5.67
C VAL A 107 -14.84 -1.19 -5.97
N GLU A 108 -16.00 -1.78 -6.25
CA GLU A 108 -17.25 -1.05 -6.46
C GLU A 108 -17.72 -0.30 -5.20
N MET A 109 -17.45 -0.83 -4.01
CA MET A 109 -17.77 -0.18 -2.74
C MET A 109 -16.83 1.01 -2.42
N GLY A 110 -15.65 1.06 -3.04
CA GLY A 110 -14.73 2.20 -3.00
C GLY A 110 -14.25 2.58 -1.60
N ASP A 111 -14.15 3.88 -1.33
CA ASP A 111 -13.58 4.40 -0.06
C ASP A 111 -14.35 3.99 1.20
N LEU A 112 -15.61 3.57 1.06
CA LEU A 112 -16.48 3.23 2.19
C LEU A 112 -15.97 2.00 2.98
N VAL A 113 -15.24 1.10 2.33
CA VAL A 113 -14.72 -0.13 2.96
C VAL A 113 -13.27 0.00 3.44
N TRP A 114 -12.62 1.12 3.17
CA TRP A 114 -11.19 1.25 3.37
C TRP A 114 -10.80 1.16 4.85
N ASP A 115 -11.50 1.87 5.73
CA ASP A 115 -11.20 1.86 7.17
C ASP A 115 -11.35 0.43 7.75
N ALA A 116 -12.39 -0.32 7.32
CA ALA A 116 -12.58 -1.71 7.71
C ALA A 116 -11.44 -2.61 7.23
N LEU A 117 -11.09 -2.57 5.94
CA LEU A 117 -9.99 -3.36 5.40
C LEU A 117 -8.64 -2.98 6.01
N ARG A 118 -8.40 -1.69 6.31
CA ARG A 118 -7.17 -1.22 6.98
C ARG A 118 -7.07 -1.79 8.40
N MET A 119 -8.18 -1.88 9.13
CA MET A 119 -8.21 -2.54 10.46
C MET A 119 -7.90 -4.04 10.38
N GLU A 120 -8.30 -4.72 9.30
CA GLU A 120 -7.99 -6.13 9.07
C GLU A 120 -6.55 -6.35 8.58
N ALA A 121 -6.03 -5.43 7.76
CA ALA A 121 -4.63 -5.39 7.32
C ALA A 121 -3.65 -5.23 8.50
N MET A 122 -4.11 -4.64 9.59
CA MET A 122 -3.39 -4.41 10.83
C MET A 122 -3.94 -5.24 12.00
N CYS A 123 -4.63 -6.35 11.74
CA CYS A 123 -5.19 -7.16 12.82
C CYS A 123 -4.10 -7.68 13.78
N ARG A 124 -4.50 -7.96 15.01
CA ARG A 124 -3.60 -8.42 16.07
C ARG A 124 -2.84 -9.68 15.64
N VAL A 125 -1.56 -9.71 16.00
CA VAL A 125 -0.62 -10.84 15.80
C VAL A 125 -0.16 -11.37 17.16
N PRO A 126 0.44 -12.57 17.23
CA PRO A 126 1.09 -13.06 18.46
C PRO A 126 2.10 -12.05 19.00
N ASP A 127 2.17 -11.90 20.32
CA ASP A 127 2.99 -10.88 20.98
C ASP A 127 4.49 -11.11 20.72
N GLU A 128 4.88 -12.36 20.48
CA GLU A 128 6.23 -12.80 20.12
C GLU A 128 6.66 -12.34 18.73
N LEU A 129 5.74 -11.92 17.86
CA LEU A 129 6.01 -11.50 16.48
C LEU A 129 5.65 -10.04 16.21
N LYS A 130 5.25 -9.28 17.24
CA LYS A 130 4.73 -7.91 17.07
C LYS A 130 5.72 -6.95 16.43
N ASP A 131 7.02 -7.15 16.67
CA ASP A 131 8.10 -6.31 16.19
C ASP A 131 8.32 -6.42 14.68
N ILE A 132 8.02 -7.58 14.09
CA ILE A 132 8.18 -7.86 12.64
C ILE A 132 7.39 -6.86 11.79
N TRP A 133 6.17 -6.53 12.21
CA TRP A 133 5.34 -5.53 11.51
C TRP A 133 5.33 -4.17 12.19
N ALA A 134 5.98 -3.98 13.34
CA ALA A 134 5.91 -2.73 14.11
C ALA A 134 6.27 -1.50 13.26
N LYS A 135 7.36 -1.58 12.48
CA LYS A 135 7.77 -0.50 11.57
C LYS A 135 6.72 -0.23 10.50
N ARG A 136 6.24 -1.27 9.81
CA ARG A 136 5.27 -1.15 8.72
C ARG A 136 3.92 -0.62 9.23
N ASP A 137 3.46 -1.14 10.36
CA ASP A 137 2.21 -0.72 10.98
C ASP A 137 2.35 0.74 11.47
N HIS A 138 3.50 1.14 12.01
CA HIS A 138 3.77 2.54 12.35
C HIS A 138 3.77 3.45 11.12
N GLU A 139 4.45 3.07 10.04
CA GLU A 139 4.40 3.78 8.75
C GLU A 139 2.95 3.91 8.27
N TRP A 140 2.19 2.82 8.26
CA TRP A 140 0.79 2.84 7.86
C TRP A 140 -0.06 3.73 8.74
N ARG A 141 0.19 3.86 10.05
CA ARG A 141 -0.54 4.80 10.91
C ARG A 141 -0.17 6.25 10.64
N THR A 142 1.12 6.50 10.38
CA THR A 142 1.69 7.83 10.16
C THR A 142 1.59 8.32 8.71
N GLU A 143 1.14 7.48 7.77
CA GLU A 143 0.79 7.88 6.39
C GLU A 143 -0.27 8.99 6.34
N ARG A 144 -1.06 9.13 7.41
CA ARG A 144 -1.97 10.25 7.60
C ARG A 144 -1.24 11.45 8.20
N TRP A 145 -1.27 12.57 7.50
CA TRP A 145 -0.81 13.85 8.04
C TRP A 145 -1.97 14.54 8.77
N GLU A 146 -1.96 14.47 10.10
CA GLU A 146 -3.00 15.09 10.95
C GLU A 146 -2.74 16.56 11.28
N GLY A 147 -1.63 17.14 10.79
CA GLY A 147 -1.25 18.52 11.09
C GLY A 147 0.24 18.67 11.34
N VAL A 148 0.62 19.86 11.80
CA VAL A 148 1.96 20.11 12.32
C VAL A 148 2.14 19.23 13.56
N GLY A 149 3.14 18.34 13.53
CA GLY A 149 3.49 17.48 14.67
C GLY A 149 3.95 18.29 15.88
N GLU A 150 4.14 17.62 17.01
CA GLU A 150 4.59 18.19 18.29
C GLU A 150 5.83 19.11 18.18
N GLU A 151 6.65 18.98 17.12
CA GLU A 151 7.86 19.79 16.88
C GLU A 151 7.63 21.31 16.76
N TRP A 152 6.39 21.78 16.59
CA TRP A 152 6.06 23.23 16.62
C TRP A 152 5.27 23.67 17.85
N ASN A 153 4.90 22.75 18.73
CA ASN A 153 4.45 23.10 20.07
C ASN A 153 5.71 23.26 20.91
N GLY A 154 6.09 24.50 21.18
CA GLY A 154 7.09 24.80 22.21
C GLY A 154 6.82 23.97 23.46
N GLU A 155 7.90 23.54 24.10
CA GLU A 155 7.95 22.68 25.28
C GLU A 155 6.65 22.69 26.12
N ASP A 156 6.12 21.47 26.34
CA ASP A 156 5.28 21.02 27.45
C ASP A 156 3.77 20.71 27.17
N LYS A 157 3.46 19.41 27.34
CA LYS A 157 2.20 18.76 27.80
C LYS A 157 0.90 18.95 27.02
N SER A 158 0.62 17.97 26.15
CA SER A 158 -0.56 17.09 26.34
C SER A 158 -0.35 15.78 25.58
N GLY A 159 -0.57 14.65 26.25
CA GLY A 159 -0.04 13.34 25.89
C GLY A 159 -0.25 12.91 24.45
N THR A 160 0.75 12.18 23.94
CA THR A 160 0.50 11.03 23.08
C THR A 160 -0.80 10.39 23.55
N LEU A 161 -1.88 10.52 22.77
CA LEU A 161 -3.00 9.60 22.90
C LEU A 161 -2.37 8.24 22.64
N ALA A 162 -1.93 7.57 23.71
CA ALA A 162 -1.44 6.20 23.65
C ALA A 162 -2.50 5.45 22.84
N GLU A 163 -2.09 4.94 21.68
CA GLU A 163 -3.03 4.30 20.77
C GLU A 163 -3.84 3.27 21.55
N GLU A 164 -5.15 3.31 21.38
CA GLU A 164 -6.04 2.33 22.01
C GLU A 164 -5.52 0.92 21.66
N PRO A 165 -5.19 0.08 22.65
CA PRO A 165 -4.70 -1.25 22.37
C PRO A 165 -5.78 -2.04 21.63
N ASP A 166 -5.41 -2.74 20.55
CA ASP A 166 -6.34 -3.63 19.84
C ASP A 166 -6.67 -4.84 20.72
N MET A 167 -7.79 -4.75 21.44
CA MET A 167 -8.28 -5.80 22.34
C MET A 167 -8.95 -6.97 21.62
N ARG A 168 -9.02 -6.96 20.28
CA ARG A 168 -9.60 -8.07 19.52
C ARG A 168 -8.77 -9.35 19.71
N ASN A 169 -9.44 -10.49 19.61
CA ASN A 169 -8.77 -11.78 19.54
C ASN A 169 -7.94 -11.87 18.26
N ILE A 170 -6.80 -12.57 18.33
CA ILE A 170 -6.00 -12.90 17.15
C ILE A 170 -6.85 -13.79 16.23
N PRO A 171 -7.12 -13.38 14.98
CA PRO A 171 -7.88 -14.19 14.04
C PRO A 171 -7.17 -15.52 13.73
N HIS A 172 -7.92 -16.61 13.53
CA HIS A 172 -7.35 -17.93 13.17
C HIS A 172 -6.62 -17.95 11.81
N ASP A 173 -6.78 -16.91 11.01
CA ASP A 173 -6.17 -16.70 9.71
C ASP A 173 -5.31 -15.43 9.68
N TRP A 174 -4.81 -14.97 10.84
CA TRP A 174 -4.18 -13.65 11.01
C TRP A 174 -3.09 -13.33 9.97
N ILE A 175 -2.30 -14.31 9.49
CA ILE A 175 -1.31 -14.11 8.43
C ILE A 175 -2.01 -13.75 7.11
N GLN A 176 -2.94 -14.59 6.67
CA GLN A 176 -3.66 -14.41 5.40
C GLN A 176 -4.58 -13.21 5.44
N ARG A 177 -5.19 -12.92 6.59
CA ARG A 177 -6.06 -11.76 6.78
C ARG A 177 -5.30 -10.46 6.58
N ARG A 178 -4.13 -10.32 7.21
CA ARG A 178 -3.26 -9.15 7.01
C ARG A 178 -2.81 -9.04 5.56
N TRP A 179 -2.43 -10.15 4.94
CA TRP A 179 -1.94 -10.14 3.56
C TRP A 179 -3.04 -9.83 2.54
N TRP A 180 -4.17 -10.54 2.55
CA TRP A 180 -5.26 -10.33 1.61
C TRP A 180 -5.96 -8.98 1.79
N ALA A 181 -6.07 -8.47 3.02
CA ALA A 181 -6.60 -7.12 3.23
C ALA A 181 -5.70 -6.06 2.58
N ARG A 182 -4.37 -6.20 2.69
CA ARG A 182 -3.41 -5.32 1.98
C ARG A 182 -3.50 -5.48 0.47
N GLN A 183 -3.63 -6.70 -0.03
CA GLN A 183 -3.83 -6.95 -1.46
C GLN A 183 -5.11 -6.27 -1.95
N ALA A 184 -6.22 -6.39 -1.22
CA ALA A 184 -7.48 -5.75 -1.58
C ALA A 184 -7.37 -4.22 -1.61
N LEU A 185 -6.79 -3.61 -0.56
CA LEU A 185 -6.54 -2.16 -0.51
C LEU A 185 -5.65 -1.69 -1.68
N GLY A 186 -4.57 -2.43 -1.95
CA GLY A 186 -3.68 -2.14 -3.07
C GLY A 186 -4.37 -2.24 -4.42
N THR A 187 -5.18 -3.29 -4.65
CA THR A 187 -5.95 -3.47 -5.88
C THR A 187 -7.00 -2.37 -6.07
N MET A 188 -7.66 -1.93 -5.00
CA MET A 188 -8.58 -0.78 -5.04
C MET A 188 -7.84 0.50 -5.45
N ALA A 189 -6.71 0.79 -4.82
CA ALA A 189 -5.88 1.95 -5.17
C ALA A 189 -5.40 1.89 -6.63
N ARG A 190 -4.90 0.74 -7.10
CA ARG A 190 -4.43 0.55 -8.47
C ARG A 190 -5.55 0.70 -9.49
N THR A 191 -6.75 0.21 -9.19
CA THR A 191 -7.92 0.34 -10.08
C THR A 191 -8.29 1.82 -10.25
N THR A 192 -8.38 2.56 -9.15
CA THR A 192 -8.64 4.02 -9.19
C THR A 192 -7.52 4.75 -9.93
N ALA A 193 -6.26 4.37 -9.72
CA ALA A 193 -5.12 4.99 -10.37
C ALA A 193 -5.10 4.81 -11.90
N VAL A 194 -5.45 3.62 -12.41
CA VAL A 194 -5.59 3.40 -13.87
C VAL A 194 -6.65 4.32 -14.46
N LEU A 195 -7.79 4.50 -13.78
CA LEU A 195 -8.84 5.40 -14.22
C LEU A 195 -8.38 6.87 -14.19
N SER A 196 -7.67 7.30 -13.15
CA SER A 196 -7.09 8.65 -13.09
C SER A 196 -6.05 8.86 -14.20
N MET A 197 -5.19 7.88 -14.45
CA MET A 197 -4.18 7.94 -15.50
C MET A 197 -4.81 8.06 -16.90
N SER A 198 -5.95 7.41 -17.12
CA SER A 198 -6.69 7.56 -18.38
C SER A 198 -7.14 9.00 -18.67
N LYS A 199 -7.47 9.77 -17.63
CA LYS A 199 -7.85 11.19 -17.76
C LYS A 199 -6.63 12.05 -18.10
N VAL A 200 -5.48 11.75 -17.50
CA VAL A 200 -4.20 12.44 -17.76
C VAL A 200 -3.79 12.33 -19.22
N PHE A 201 -3.98 11.16 -19.83
CA PHE A 201 -3.58 10.88 -21.22
C PHE A 201 -4.74 10.92 -22.21
N SER A 202 -5.88 11.48 -21.82
CA SER A 202 -7.01 11.67 -22.74
C SER A 202 -6.67 12.69 -23.85
N GLY A 203 -7.41 12.64 -24.96
CA GLY A 203 -7.22 13.56 -26.08
C GLY A 203 -7.58 15.02 -25.77
N ASP A 204 -8.45 15.26 -24.78
CA ASP A 204 -8.86 16.60 -24.37
C ASP A 204 -7.85 17.17 -23.36
N LYS A 205 -6.91 17.97 -23.88
CA LYS A 205 -5.83 18.58 -23.08
C LYS A 205 -6.21 20.01 -22.68
N PRO A 206 -6.38 20.31 -21.37
CA PRO A 206 -6.59 21.68 -20.92
C PRO A 206 -5.38 22.56 -21.22
N GLN A 207 -5.59 23.87 -21.28
CA GLN A 207 -4.48 24.82 -21.44
C GLN A 207 -3.47 24.66 -20.29
N PRO A 208 -2.16 24.64 -20.57
CA PRO A 208 -1.13 24.41 -19.55
C PRO A 208 -1.15 25.38 -18.37
N THR A 209 -1.63 26.62 -18.59
CA THR A 209 -1.73 27.66 -17.55
C THR A 209 -3.00 27.53 -16.70
N SER A 210 -3.93 26.62 -17.03
CA SER A 210 -5.24 26.52 -16.36
C SER A 210 -5.18 25.75 -15.04
N LEU A 211 -6.11 26.06 -14.12
CA LEU A 211 -6.28 25.29 -12.89
C LEU A 211 -6.62 23.82 -13.16
N GLU A 212 -7.33 23.54 -14.26
CA GLU A 212 -7.68 22.17 -14.64
C GLU A 212 -6.43 21.35 -15.02
N ASN A 213 -5.48 21.92 -15.77
CA ASN A 213 -4.20 21.26 -16.05
C ASN A 213 -3.44 20.96 -14.76
N ALA A 214 -3.42 21.89 -13.80
CA ALA A 214 -2.77 21.69 -12.50
C ALA A 214 -3.42 20.55 -11.70
N LYS A 215 -4.75 20.44 -11.71
CA LYS A 215 -5.48 19.32 -11.09
C LYS A 215 -5.17 17.99 -11.75
N ILE A 216 -5.16 17.94 -13.09
CA ILE A 216 -4.81 16.71 -13.83
C ILE A 216 -3.36 16.31 -13.54
N PHE A 217 -2.43 17.26 -13.48
CA PHE A 217 -1.04 17.00 -13.08
C PHE A 217 -0.98 16.41 -11.67
N GLU A 218 -1.71 17.00 -10.72
CA GLU A 218 -1.75 16.49 -9.36
C GLU A 218 -2.30 15.06 -9.30
N GLU A 219 -3.43 14.81 -9.97
CA GLU A 219 -4.06 13.49 -10.07
C GLU A 219 -3.14 12.45 -10.72
N GLY A 220 -2.36 12.82 -11.74
CA GLY A 220 -1.42 11.91 -12.39
C GLY A 220 -0.23 11.52 -11.50
N ILE A 221 0.37 12.49 -10.79
CA ILE A 221 1.48 12.20 -9.86
C ILE A 221 0.99 11.39 -8.64
N LYS A 222 -0.21 11.68 -8.11
CA LYS A 222 -0.85 10.82 -7.09
C LYS A 222 -1.18 9.45 -7.66
N GLY A 223 -1.62 9.38 -8.91
CA GLY A 223 -1.88 8.13 -9.63
C GLY A 223 -0.67 7.19 -9.64
N LEU A 224 0.56 7.71 -9.75
CA LEU A 224 1.77 6.89 -9.62
C LEU A 224 1.89 6.23 -8.24
N SER A 225 1.51 6.94 -7.16
CA SER A 225 1.39 6.34 -5.82
C SER A 225 0.25 5.33 -5.74
N GLY A 226 -0.89 5.63 -6.37
CA GLY A 226 -2.00 4.68 -6.46
C GLY A 226 -1.62 3.38 -7.17
N LEU A 227 -0.79 3.46 -8.21
CA LEU A 227 -0.23 2.29 -8.89
C LEU A 227 0.74 1.47 -8.01
N MET A 228 1.33 2.08 -6.98
CA MET A 228 2.08 1.38 -5.92
C MET A 228 1.15 0.71 -4.88
N GLY A 229 -0.16 0.96 -4.93
CA GLY A 229 -1.13 0.51 -3.95
C GLY A 229 -1.40 1.52 -2.82
N ALA A 230 -0.91 2.75 -2.92
CA ALA A 230 -1.15 3.78 -1.92
C ALA A 230 -2.49 4.48 -2.12
N ASN A 231 -3.08 5.00 -1.03
CA ASN A 231 -4.34 5.69 -1.12
C ASN A 231 -4.21 7.14 -1.61
N VAL A 232 -4.71 7.41 -2.82
CA VAL A 232 -4.70 8.75 -3.43
C VAL A 232 -5.61 9.76 -2.72
N ALA A 233 -6.70 9.31 -2.08
CA ALA A 233 -7.58 10.19 -1.33
C ALA A 233 -6.91 10.74 -0.06
N GLU A 234 -6.12 9.91 0.63
CA GLU A 234 -5.36 10.29 1.82
C GLU A 234 -4.20 11.23 1.47
N ILE A 235 -3.53 11.02 0.32
CA ILE A 235 -2.56 11.99 -0.20
C ILE A 235 -3.22 13.37 -0.40
N SER A 236 -4.40 13.41 -1.03
CA SER A 236 -5.13 14.66 -1.28
C SER A 236 -5.49 15.37 0.02
N HIS A 237 -6.02 14.61 0.99
CA HIS A 237 -6.36 15.10 2.31
C HIS A 237 -5.14 15.68 3.05
N ASN A 238 -4.00 15.00 2.97
CA ASN A 238 -2.76 15.47 3.57
C ASN A 238 -2.31 16.80 2.95
N TYR A 239 -2.49 17.01 1.65
CA TYR A 239 -2.19 18.29 1.00
C TYR A 239 -3.18 19.40 1.37
N ASP A 240 -4.46 19.10 1.56
CA ASP A 240 -5.44 20.07 2.06
C ASP A 240 -5.04 20.57 3.45
N ASN A 241 -4.58 19.64 4.29
CA ASN A 241 -4.10 19.96 5.61
C ASN A 241 -2.78 20.78 5.56
N LEU A 242 -1.81 20.38 4.74
CA LEU A 242 -0.55 21.13 4.56
C LEU A 242 -0.80 22.54 4.04
N ALA A 243 -1.69 22.70 3.05
CA ALA A 243 -2.01 24.01 2.50
C ALA A 243 -2.64 24.93 3.55
N ARG A 244 -3.54 24.40 4.40
CA ARG A 244 -4.11 25.14 5.52
C ARG A 244 -3.06 25.62 6.52
N ALA A 245 -2.14 24.73 6.91
CA ALA A 245 -1.06 25.08 7.84
C ALA A 245 -0.07 26.07 7.23
N CYS A 246 0.25 25.92 5.94
CA CYS A 246 1.06 26.88 5.19
C CYS A 246 0.41 28.26 5.19
N GLY A 247 -0.87 28.35 4.81
CA GLY A 247 -1.59 29.62 4.78
C GLY A 247 -1.64 30.31 6.15
N GLN A 248 -1.94 29.55 7.21
CA GLN A 248 -1.90 30.07 8.59
C GLN A 248 -0.52 30.59 8.98
N HIS A 249 0.55 29.88 8.61
CA HIS A 249 1.91 30.30 8.88
C HIS A 249 2.26 31.59 8.13
N LEU A 250 1.96 31.67 6.84
CA LEU A 250 2.23 32.86 6.02
C LEU A 250 1.55 34.10 6.61
N GLU A 251 0.28 34.01 6.97
CA GLU A 251 -0.44 35.11 7.64
C GLU A 251 0.20 35.48 8.99
N SER A 252 0.65 34.50 9.77
CA SER A 252 1.31 34.74 11.07
C SER A 252 2.63 35.51 10.95
N VAL A 253 3.33 35.40 9.82
CA VAL A 253 4.57 36.12 9.53
C VAL A 253 4.34 37.37 8.66
N GLY A 254 3.08 37.77 8.46
CA GLY A 254 2.70 38.99 7.75
C GLY A 254 2.73 38.89 6.22
N ILE A 255 2.74 37.68 5.66
CA ILE A 255 2.62 37.45 4.21
C ILE A 255 1.16 37.15 3.88
N SER A 256 0.50 38.08 3.18
CA SER A 256 -0.91 37.93 2.76
C SER A 256 -1.08 36.71 1.87
N THR A 257 -2.09 35.90 2.16
CA THR A 257 -2.49 34.73 1.36
C THR A 257 -3.67 35.02 0.43
N ASP A 258 -4.36 36.15 0.63
CA ASP A 258 -5.44 36.61 -0.25
C ASP A 258 -4.88 37.31 -1.51
N PRO A 259 -5.03 36.72 -2.71
CA PRO A 259 -4.54 37.33 -3.95
C PRO A 259 -5.28 38.61 -4.35
N GLN A 260 -6.46 38.87 -3.77
CA GLN A 260 -7.23 40.09 -4.04
C GLN A 260 -6.80 41.26 -3.15
N ASN A 261 -5.98 41.00 -2.13
CA ASN A 261 -5.49 42.04 -1.26
C ASN A 261 -4.51 42.96 -2.00
N SER A 262 -4.73 44.28 -1.91
CA SER A 262 -3.85 45.30 -2.48
C SER A 262 -2.37 45.22 -2.05
N THR A 263 -2.10 44.60 -0.89
CA THR A 263 -0.73 44.41 -0.38
C THR A 263 -0.16 43.03 -0.73
N PHE A 264 -0.83 42.25 -1.56
CA PHE A 264 -0.37 40.93 -1.97
C PHE A 264 0.89 41.05 -2.84
N ASP A 265 1.97 40.39 -2.42
CA ASP A 265 3.23 40.30 -3.16
C ASP A 265 3.48 38.84 -3.56
N LEU A 266 3.35 38.56 -4.86
CA LEU A 266 3.53 37.23 -5.43
C LEU A 266 4.94 36.66 -5.17
N LYS A 267 5.96 37.52 -5.12
CA LYS A 267 7.35 37.13 -4.88
C LYS A 267 7.55 36.77 -3.41
N ALA A 268 7.07 37.61 -2.50
CA ALA A 268 7.12 37.34 -1.06
C ALA A 268 6.32 36.07 -0.69
N PHE A 269 5.14 35.91 -1.27
CA PHE A 269 4.32 34.71 -1.14
C PHE A 269 5.09 33.45 -1.60
N SER A 270 5.67 33.48 -2.80
CA SER A 270 6.40 32.33 -3.35
C SER A 270 7.59 31.92 -2.48
N VAL A 271 8.38 32.90 -2.00
CA VAL A 271 9.49 32.65 -1.07
C VAL A 271 8.98 32.11 0.26
N GLY A 272 7.89 32.67 0.79
CA GLY A 272 7.26 32.22 2.03
C GLY A 272 6.85 30.75 1.96
N VAL A 273 6.20 30.34 0.87
CA VAL A 273 5.82 28.93 0.66
C VAL A 273 7.07 28.03 0.59
N CYS A 274 8.11 28.43 -0.15
CA CYS A 274 9.35 27.66 -0.24
C CYS A 274 10.06 27.52 1.12
N ASN A 275 10.14 28.60 1.90
CA ASN A 275 10.74 28.58 3.23
C ASN A 275 9.94 27.68 4.17
N TRP A 276 8.62 27.81 4.19
CA TRP A 276 7.76 26.96 5.00
C TRP A 276 7.87 25.49 4.61
N MET A 277 7.88 25.17 3.31
CA MET A 277 8.15 23.81 2.81
C MET A 277 9.47 23.27 3.34
N ALA A 278 10.55 24.07 3.28
CA ALA A 278 11.84 23.68 3.80
C ALA A 278 11.79 23.44 5.32
N ASP A 279 11.10 24.27 6.08
CA ASP A 279 10.93 24.10 7.53
C ASP A 279 10.12 22.84 7.88
N GLN A 280 9.16 22.46 7.04
CA GLN A 280 8.46 21.17 7.13
C GLN A 280 9.32 19.98 6.65
N GLY A 281 10.57 20.21 6.24
CA GLY A 281 11.52 19.18 5.83
C GLY A 281 11.54 18.88 4.33
N PHE A 282 10.68 19.50 3.52
CA PHE A 282 10.69 19.37 2.06
C PHE A 282 11.90 20.13 1.48
N LYS A 283 13.04 19.46 1.41
CA LYS A 283 14.33 20.03 0.99
C LYS A 283 14.91 19.25 -0.19
N ARG A 284 15.86 19.84 -0.90
CA ARG A 284 16.58 19.14 -1.97
C ARG A 284 17.29 17.90 -1.46
N ALA A 285 17.15 16.79 -2.18
CA ALA A 285 17.98 15.61 -1.99
C ALA A 285 19.42 15.87 -2.46
N ALA A 286 20.39 15.24 -1.80
CA ALA A 286 21.80 15.29 -2.15
C ALA A 286 22.44 13.90 -1.95
N GLY A 287 23.54 13.63 -2.68
CA GLY A 287 24.24 12.35 -2.61
C GLY A 287 23.31 11.17 -2.95
N GLU A 288 23.37 10.11 -2.15
CA GLU A 288 22.56 8.89 -2.35
C GLU A 288 21.04 9.15 -2.24
N HIS A 289 20.59 10.16 -1.48
CA HIS A 289 19.16 10.50 -1.40
C HIS A 289 18.59 11.00 -2.73
N TYR A 290 19.43 11.56 -3.63
CA TYR A 290 18.99 11.96 -4.97
C TYR A 290 18.61 10.75 -5.83
N TYR A 291 19.03 9.56 -5.40
CA TYR A 291 18.84 8.31 -6.10
C TYR A 291 17.83 7.39 -5.43
N ASP A 292 17.14 7.88 -4.41
CA ASP A 292 16.11 7.15 -3.70
C ASP A 292 14.88 6.93 -4.59
N LEU A 293 14.53 5.67 -4.82
CA LEU A 293 13.36 5.26 -5.59
C LEU A 293 12.06 5.78 -4.96
N MET A 294 11.97 5.81 -3.64
CA MET A 294 10.76 6.22 -2.95
C MET A 294 10.56 7.74 -2.98
N GLY A 295 11.60 8.50 -3.34
CA GLY A 295 11.52 9.94 -3.57
C GLY A 295 10.60 10.37 -4.72
N HIS A 296 10.17 9.44 -5.59
CA HIS A 296 9.24 9.74 -6.69
C HIS A 296 7.76 9.72 -6.29
N PHE A 297 7.41 9.18 -5.12
CA PHE A 297 6.02 8.88 -4.81
C PHE A 297 5.47 9.73 -3.65
N PRO A 298 4.37 10.50 -3.86
CA PRO A 298 3.77 11.35 -2.82
C PRO A 298 3.58 10.69 -1.45
N HIS A 299 3.04 9.46 -1.40
CA HIS A 299 2.81 8.76 -0.13
C HIS A 299 4.09 8.57 0.72
N LYS A 300 5.28 8.56 0.10
CA LYS A 300 6.56 8.47 0.81
C LYS A 300 7.23 9.81 1.02
N PHE A 301 7.28 10.69 0.02
CA PHE A 301 7.95 11.98 0.23
C PHE A 301 7.14 12.99 1.05
N MET A 302 5.86 12.73 1.36
CA MET A 302 5.10 13.49 2.35
C MET A 302 5.40 13.07 3.80
N THR A 303 5.92 11.86 4.00
CA THR A 303 6.09 11.22 5.31
C THR A 303 7.57 11.04 5.62
N THR A 304 8.21 10.04 5.01
CA THR A 304 9.57 9.59 5.34
C THR A 304 10.65 10.16 4.43
N ASN A 305 10.32 10.59 3.21
CA ASN A 305 11.30 10.96 2.17
C ASN A 305 11.20 12.44 1.78
N ARG A 306 11.01 13.36 2.73
CA ARG A 306 10.83 14.81 2.45
C ARG A 306 12.06 15.49 1.83
N ARG A 307 13.26 14.94 2.06
CA ARG A 307 14.45 15.34 1.29
C ARG A 307 14.42 14.65 -0.08
N THR A 308 13.93 15.35 -1.09
CA THR A 308 13.40 14.71 -2.30
C THR A 308 13.85 15.37 -3.60
N LEU A 309 13.33 14.84 -4.70
CA LEU A 309 13.70 15.14 -6.09
C LEU A 309 13.07 16.44 -6.59
N PRO A 310 13.63 17.07 -7.65
CA PRO A 310 13.07 18.29 -8.22
C PRO A 310 11.59 18.19 -8.58
N MET A 311 11.19 17.11 -9.27
CA MET A 311 9.78 16.88 -9.64
C MET A 311 8.86 16.81 -8.41
N SER A 312 9.31 16.15 -7.34
CA SER A 312 8.53 15.94 -6.11
C SER A 312 8.36 17.22 -5.30
N LEU A 313 9.40 18.07 -5.25
CA LEU A 313 9.30 19.41 -4.64
C LEU A 313 8.39 20.33 -5.45
N VAL A 314 8.52 20.35 -6.78
CA VAL A 314 7.65 21.15 -7.65
C VAL A 314 6.20 20.70 -7.54
N TYR A 315 5.94 19.39 -7.51
CA TYR A 315 4.61 18.85 -7.25
C TYR A 315 4.04 19.34 -5.91
N THR A 316 4.82 19.26 -4.83
CA THR A 316 4.41 19.74 -3.49
C THR A 316 4.08 21.23 -3.53
N PHE A 317 4.93 22.04 -4.14
CA PHE A 317 4.71 23.49 -4.29
C PHE A 317 3.43 23.79 -5.08
N VAL A 318 3.25 23.19 -6.26
CA VAL A 318 2.06 23.38 -7.09
C VAL A 318 0.79 22.97 -6.34
N ALA A 319 0.81 21.85 -5.61
CA ALA A 319 -0.32 21.38 -4.81
C ALA A 319 -0.71 22.35 -3.68
N LEU A 320 0.27 22.98 -3.01
CA LEU A 320 0.01 23.99 -1.97
C LEU A 320 -0.50 25.30 -2.55
N VAL A 321 0.18 25.82 -3.56
CA VAL A 321 -0.11 27.13 -4.16
C VAL A 321 -1.50 27.16 -4.81
N THR A 322 -1.90 26.08 -5.47
CA THR A 322 -3.25 25.97 -6.06
C THR A 322 -4.35 25.93 -5.01
N ARG A 323 -4.11 25.27 -3.86
CA ARG A 323 -5.04 25.26 -2.72
C ARG A 323 -5.12 26.61 -2.00
N LEU A 324 -4.06 27.40 -2.04
CA LEU A 324 -4.01 28.78 -1.55
C LEU A 324 -4.60 29.79 -2.55
N GLY A 325 -5.22 29.33 -3.63
CA GLY A 325 -6.03 30.17 -4.51
C GLY A 325 -5.29 30.81 -5.68
N LEU A 326 -3.99 30.51 -5.89
CA LEU A 326 -3.23 31.00 -7.04
C LEU A 326 -3.18 29.99 -8.19
N ARG A 327 -2.75 30.44 -9.37
CA ARG A 327 -2.46 29.55 -10.49
C ARG A 327 -1.02 29.10 -10.39
N ALA A 328 -0.79 27.79 -10.43
CA ALA A 328 0.55 27.22 -10.52
C ALA A 328 0.57 26.01 -11.46
N SER A 329 1.70 25.79 -12.11
CA SER A 329 1.90 24.64 -12.99
C SER A 329 3.38 24.27 -13.09
N PRO A 330 3.70 22.99 -13.33
CA PRO A 330 5.07 22.58 -13.56
C PRO A 330 5.59 23.09 -14.91
N VAL A 331 6.89 23.34 -15.01
CA VAL A 331 7.59 23.66 -16.26
C VAL A 331 8.57 22.53 -16.59
N GLY A 332 8.38 21.95 -17.77
CA GLY A 332 9.10 20.78 -18.29
C GLY A 332 10.48 21.08 -18.87
N PHE A 333 11.29 21.93 -18.23
CA PHE A 333 12.56 22.39 -18.79
C PHE A 333 13.56 21.22 -19.03
N PRO A 334 14.37 21.22 -20.12
CA PRO A 334 15.36 20.17 -20.33
C PRO A 334 16.38 20.09 -19.19
N GLY A 335 16.53 18.91 -18.57
CA GLY A 335 17.47 18.67 -17.47
C GLY A 335 17.07 19.30 -16.12
N HIS A 336 15.96 20.04 -16.03
CA HIS A 336 15.49 20.67 -14.79
C HIS A 336 13.97 20.64 -14.66
N VAL A 337 13.41 20.89 -13.48
CA VAL A 337 11.96 21.10 -13.30
C VAL A 337 11.79 22.26 -12.33
N HIS A 338 10.95 23.23 -12.70
CA HIS A 338 10.61 24.37 -11.86
C HIS A 338 9.11 24.65 -11.94
N ALA A 339 8.61 25.56 -11.11
CA ALA A 339 7.20 25.93 -11.10
C ALA A 339 6.97 27.28 -11.79
N TRP A 340 5.86 27.39 -12.50
CA TRP A 340 5.28 28.66 -12.91
C TRP A 340 4.18 29.03 -11.93
N ILE A 341 4.09 30.30 -11.55
CA ILE A 341 3.03 30.84 -10.66
C ILE A 341 2.51 32.17 -11.19
N ALA A 342 1.20 32.39 -11.09
CA ALA A 342 0.54 33.64 -11.49
C ALA A 342 -0.71 33.93 -10.63
N LEU A 343 -1.16 35.18 -10.67
CA LEU A 343 -2.44 35.60 -10.06
C LEU A 343 -3.62 34.92 -10.77
N PRO A 344 -4.77 34.74 -10.09
CA PRO A 344 -5.92 34.03 -10.65
C PRO A 344 -6.46 34.68 -11.93
N ASP A 345 -6.51 36.02 -11.93
CA ASP A 345 -7.05 36.83 -13.01
C ASP A 345 -6.04 37.13 -14.13
N SER A 346 -4.84 36.54 -14.07
CA SER A 346 -3.84 36.68 -15.12
C SER A 346 -4.36 36.13 -16.45
N GLY A 347 -3.90 36.68 -17.57
CA GLY A 347 -4.32 36.23 -18.90
C GLY A 347 -3.91 34.78 -19.21
N SER A 348 -4.22 34.33 -20.44
CA SER A 348 -3.75 33.03 -20.94
C SER A 348 -2.27 33.04 -21.33
N ASP A 349 -1.69 34.22 -21.56
CA ASP A 349 -0.26 34.38 -21.83
C ASP A 349 0.54 34.19 -20.55
N TRP A 350 1.47 33.24 -20.58
CA TRP A 350 2.19 32.82 -19.37
C TRP A 350 3.30 33.80 -18.98
N GLU A 351 3.75 34.68 -19.89
CA GLU A 351 4.89 35.59 -19.68
C GLU A 351 4.52 36.78 -18.77
N VAL A 352 3.28 37.27 -18.85
CA VAL A 352 2.88 38.53 -18.21
C VAL A 352 2.44 38.30 -16.76
N GLY A 353 3.09 38.97 -15.81
CA GLY A 353 2.67 38.98 -14.40
C GLY A 353 2.85 37.64 -13.67
N SER A 354 3.74 36.78 -14.18
CA SER A 354 4.05 35.47 -13.60
C SER A 354 5.47 35.41 -13.06
N LEU A 355 5.78 34.37 -12.30
CA LEU A 355 7.13 34.05 -11.84
C LEU A 355 7.50 32.61 -12.19
N ALA A 356 8.77 32.40 -12.55
CA ALA A 356 9.38 31.08 -12.61
C ALA A 356 10.13 30.82 -11.30
N VAL A 357 9.65 29.86 -10.51
CA VAL A 357 10.14 29.52 -9.17
C VAL A 357 10.96 28.24 -9.21
N ASP A 358 12.26 28.32 -8.96
CA ASP A 358 13.13 27.16 -8.80
C ASP A 358 13.01 26.58 -7.39
N VAL A 359 11.94 25.80 -7.18
CA VAL A 359 11.63 25.19 -5.87
C VAL A 359 12.79 24.32 -5.35
N PHE A 360 13.56 23.69 -6.23
CA PHE A 360 14.68 22.82 -5.83
C PHE A 360 15.90 23.62 -5.33
N ASN A 361 16.10 24.83 -5.84
CA ASN A 361 17.21 25.73 -5.46
C ASN A 361 16.73 26.97 -4.69
N ALA A 362 15.54 26.91 -4.08
CA ALA A 362 14.95 28.05 -3.39
C ALA A 362 15.78 28.59 -2.22
N ASP A 363 16.65 27.75 -1.63
CA ASP A 363 17.61 28.14 -0.58
C ASP A 363 18.74 29.06 -1.08
N LYS A 364 18.95 29.12 -2.39
CA LYS A 364 20.01 29.90 -3.03
C LYS A 364 19.44 31.01 -3.90
N GLU A 365 18.67 30.63 -4.91
CA GLU A 365 18.12 31.52 -5.92
C GLU A 365 16.73 31.00 -6.31
N PRO A 366 15.66 31.51 -5.68
CA PRO A 366 14.32 30.96 -5.84
C PRO A 366 13.65 31.33 -7.17
N PHE A 367 14.19 32.28 -7.94
CA PHE A 367 13.57 32.75 -9.18
C PHE A 367 14.49 32.58 -10.37
N LEU A 368 13.93 32.16 -11.51
CA LEU A 368 14.63 32.05 -12.78
C LEU A 368 14.19 33.21 -13.68
N SER A 369 15.14 34.00 -14.16
CA SER A 369 14.84 35.03 -15.17
C SER A 369 14.69 34.41 -16.56
N GLU A 370 13.94 35.09 -17.43
CA GLU A 370 13.76 34.66 -18.81
C GLU A 370 15.11 34.59 -19.56
N GLU A 371 16.02 35.54 -19.29
CA GLU A 371 17.36 35.57 -19.87
C GLU A 371 18.16 34.32 -19.50
N ILE A 372 18.13 33.92 -18.22
CA ILE A 372 18.82 32.71 -17.73
C ILE A 372 18.27 31.46 -18.42
N LEU A 373 16.94 31.36 -18.56
CA LEU A 373 16.30 30.23 -19.23
C LEU A 373 16.67 30.17 -20.72
N ARG A 374 16.65 31.32 -21.42
CA ARG A 374 17.03 31.42 -22.83
C ARG A 374 18.50 31.05 -23.05
N GLU A 375 19.38 31.49 -22.16
CA GLU A 375 20.81 31.16 -22.20
C GLU A 375 21.05 29.66 -22.03
N LYS A 376 20.44 29.03 -21.02
CA LYS A 376 20.52 27.57 -20.82
C LYS A 376 20.02 26.78 -22.03
N LEU A 377 18.92 27.21 -22.66
CA LEU A 377 18.41 26.55 -23.88
C LEU A 377 19.36 26.74 -25.07
N ARG A 378 20.02 27.91 -25.18
CA ARG A 378 21.04 28.16 -26.21
C ARG A 378 22.25 27.25 -26.01
N GLU A 379 22.72 27.08 -24.78
CA GLU A 379 23.83 26.19 -24.42
C GLU A 379 23.52 24.72 -24.72
N LEU A 380 22.28 24.30 -24.50
CA LEU A 380 21.80 22.95 -24.83
C LEU A 380 21.55 22.73 -26.34
N GLY A 381 21.81 23.74 -27.19
CA GLY A 381 21.64 23.65 -28.63
C GLY A 381 20.18 23.64 -29.10
N VAL A 382 19.24 24.09 -28.26
CA VAL A 382 17.82 24.10 -28.60
C VAL A 382 17.52 25.16 -29.68
N PRO A 383 16.83 24.81 -30.79
CA PRO A 383 16.45 25.75 -31.83
C PRO A 383 15.55 26.88 -31.32
N GLU A 384 15.75 28.11 -31.81
CA GLU A 384 15.06 29.30 -31.32
C GLU A 384 13.53 29.19 -31.37
N GLY A 385 12.98 28.60 -32.43
CA GLY A 385 11.54 28.38 -32.58
C GLY A 385 10.91 27.44 -31.54
N GLN A 386 11.71 26.64 -30.83
CA GLN A 386 11.23 25.73 -29.78
C GLN A 386 11.43 26.30 -28.37
N ARG A 387 12.27 27.34 -28.20
CA ARG A 387 12.65 27.84 -26.87
C ARG A 387 11.47 28.37 -26.07
N LYS A 388 10.57 29.13 -26.70
CA LYS A 388 9.40 29.72 -26.04
C LYS A 388 8.48 28.65 -25.42
N ALA A 389 8.29 27.52 -26.10
CA ALA A 389 7.45 26.44 -25.60
C ALA A 389 8.03 25.74 -24.37
N LEU A 390 9.36 25.67 -24.25
CA LEU A 390 10.06 24.98 -23.15
C LEU A 390 10.22 25.81 -21.88
N MET A 391 9.99 27.12 -21.94
CA MET A 391 10.09 28.03 -20.79
C MET A 391 8.74 28.21 -20.08
N GLY A 392 7.62 27.92 -20.75
CA GLY A 392 6.28 28.06 -20.20
C GLY A 392 5.76 26.80 -19.51
N PRO A 393 4.56 26.88 -18.89
CA PRO A 393 3.91 25.74 -18.25
C PRO A 393 3.78 24.53 -19.17
N ALA A 394 4.06 23.35 -18.63
CA ALA A 394 3.94 22.09 -19.34
C ALA A 394 2.55 21.47 -19.19
N GLU A 395 2.21 20.61 -20.15
CA GLU A 395 1.03 19.77 -20.06
C GLU A 395 1.20 18.75 -18.91
N ALA A 396 0.11 18.47 -18.19
CA ALA A 396 0.08 17.43 -17.17
C ALA A 396 0.57 16.08 -17.70
N SER A 397 0.12 15.70 -18.91
CA SER A 397 0.48 14.44 -19.56
C SER A 397 2.00 14.30 -19.77
N GLU A 398 2.67 15.37 -20.18
CA GLU A 398 4.13 15.41 -20.37
C GLU A 398 4.86 15.19 -19.04
N MET A 399 4.43 15.89 -17.99
CA MET A 399 5.11 15.85 -16.69
C MET A 399 4.88 14.54 -15.96
N VAL A 400 3.69 13.95 -16.07
CA VAL A 400 3.38 12.62 -15.52
C VAL A 400 4.15 11.54 -16.26
N PHE A 401 4.24 11.62 -17.60
CA PHE A 401 5.07 10.71 -18.39
C PHE A 401 6.56 10.82 -18.01
N ARG A 402 7.06 12.05 -17.83
CA ARG A 402 8.43 12.31 -17.36
C ARG A 402 8.67 11.71 -15.98
N ALA A 403 7.72 11.83 -15.06
CA ALA A 403 7.80 11.21 -13.73
C ALA A 403 7.85 9.67 -13.82
N ALA A 404 7.00 9.04 -14.63
CA ALA A 404 7.04 7.59 -14.85
C ALA A 404 8.37 7.13 -15.47
N ASN A 405 8.94 7.89 -16.40
CA ASN A 405 10.25 7.59 -16.97
C ASN A 405 11.38 7.69 -15.93
N ASN A 406 11.34 8.70 -15.05
CA ASN A 406 12.30 8.85 -13.97
C ASN A 406 12.25 7.67 -12.97
N ILE A 407 11.05 7.15 -12.68
CA ILE A 407 10.86 5.95 -11.87
C ILE A 407 11.50 4.74 -12.57
N LEU A 408 11.21 4.51 -13.85
CA LEU A 408 11.77 3.39 -14.61
C LEU A 408 13.31 3.38 -14.62
N HIS A 409 13.93 4.55 -14.81
CA HIS A 409 15.39 4.69 -14.71
C HIS A 409 15.91 4.43 -13.29
N SER A 410 15.17 4.84 -12.26
CA SER A 410 15.55 4.61 -10.87
C SER A 410 15.48 3.12 -10.51
N VAL A 411 14.43 2.41 -10.93
CA VAL A 411 14.31 0.94 -10.77
C VAL A 411 15.46 0.23 -11.48
N THR A 412 15.75 0.64 -12.71
CA THR A 412 16.86 0.08 -13.50
C THR A 412 18.19 0.26 -12.77
N ARG A 413 18.44 1.44 -12.18
CA ARG A 413 19.67 1.68 -11.40
C ARG A 413 19.77 0.79 -10.16
N VAL A 414 18.68 0.66 -9.40
CA VAL A 414 18.64 -0.21 -8.20
C VAL A 414 19.00 -1.65 -8.59
N GLN A 415 18.47 -2.14 -9.72
CA GLN A 415 18.78 -3.47 -10.24
C GLN A 415 20.26 -3.61 -10.65
N HIS A 416 20.81 -2.64 -11.39
CA HIS A 416 22.22 -2.69 -11.84
C HIS A 416 23.22 -2.59 -10.67
N ARG A 417 22.87 -1.84 -9.62
CA ARG A 417 23.71 -1.72 -8.41
C ARG A 417 23.55 -2.89 -7.43
N MET A 418 22.63 -3.82 -7.69
CA MET A 418 22.25 -4.89 -6.77
C MET A 418 21.94 -4.36 -5.36
N ASP A 419 21.25 -3.23 -5.30
CA ASP A 419 20.94 -2.58 -4.03
C ASP A 419 19.83 -3.35 -3.30
N THR A 420 20.24 -4.04 -2.23
CA THR A 420 19.37 -4.87 -1.38
C THR A 420 18.58 -4.07 -0.36
N SER A 421 18.83 -2.76 -0.22
CA SER A 421 18.07 -1.89 0.69
C SER A 421 16.61 -1.69 0.25
N VAL A 422 16.34 -1.83 -1.06
CA VAL A 422 14.99 -1.78 -1.62
C VAL A 422 14.47 -3.20 -1.84
N SER A 423 13.36 -3.52 -1.19
CA SER A 423 12.74 -4.85 -1.29
C SER A 423 12.30 -5.19 -2.72
N SER A 424 12.28 -6.47 -3.06
CA SER A 424 11.87 -6.96 -4.39
C SER A 424 10.43 -6.52 -4.72
N GLU A 425 9.55 -6.54 -3.74
CA GLU A 425 8.15 -6.11 -3.86
C GLU A 425 8.05 -4.64 -4.24
N THR A 426 8.85 -3.78 -3.59
CA THR A 426 8.84 -2.33 -3.83
C THR A 426 9.37 -2.01 -5.23
N ARG A 427 10.43 -2.71 -5.66
CA ARG A 427 10.93 -2.59 -7.05
C ARG A 427 9.91 -3.05 -8.07
N ALA A 428 9.25 -4.18 -7.81
CA ALA A 428 8.20 -4.73 -8.67
C ALA A 428 6.99 -3.78 -8.78
N ALA A 429 6.54 -3.22 -7.67
CA ALA A 429 5.49 -2.21 -7.63
C ALA A 429 5.85 -0.96 -8.46
N ALA A 430 7.08 -0.46 -8.33
CA ALA A 430 7.54 0.73 -9.07
C ALA A 430 7.67 0.47 -10.58
N LEU A 431 8.13 -0.73 -10.95
CA LEU A 431 8.13 -1.18 -12.34
C LEU A 431 6.71 -1.28 -12.89
N TYR A 432 5.78 -1.87 -12.13
CA TYR A 432 4.37 -1.96 -12.48
C TYR A 432 3.74 -0.57 -12.69
N ALA A 433 4.01 0.37 -11.79
CA ALA A 433 3.50 1.75 -11.89
C ALA A 433 4.01 2.44 -13.16
N SER A 434 5.31 2.30 -13.45
CA SER A 434 5.90 2.85 -14.66
C SER A 434 5.31 2.17 -15.90
N ALA A 435 5.39 0.84 -16.01
CA ALA A 435 4.95 0.08 -17.17
C ALA A 435 3.47 0.31 -17.50
N THR A 436 2.60 0.34 -16.48
CA THR A 436 1.18 0.65 -16.66
C THR A 436 0.99 2.07 -17.20
N THR A 437 1.74 3.05 -16.67
CA THR A 437 1.69 4.44 -17.17
C THR A 437 2.16 4.54 -18.62
N PHE A 438 3.27 3.88 -18.98
CA PHE A 438 3.77 3.86 -20.36
C PHE A 438 2.75 3.24 -21.32
N LEU A 439 2.11 2.14 -20.92
CA LEU A 439 1.11 1.46 -21.75
C LEU A 439 -0.14 2.31 -21.98
N ILE A 440 -0.56 3.09 -20.97
CA ILE A 440 -1.68 4.03 -21.09
C ILE A 440 -1.30 5.25 -21.94
N ALA A 441 -0.09 5.77 -21.74
CA ALA A 441 0.34 7.02 -22.37
C ALA A 441 0.69 6.85 -23.86
N ARG A 442 1.25 5.69 -24.24
CA ARG A 442 1.72 5.39 -25.60
C ARG A 442 1.47 3.91 -25.94
N PRO A 443 0.22 3.47 -26.08
CA PRO A 443 -0.10 2.09 -26.44
C PRO A 443 0.55 1.68 -27.78
N GLU A 444 0.77 2.61 -28.70
CA GLU A 444 1.41 2.39 -30.00
C GLU A 444 2.92 2.12 -29.95
N ALA A 445 3.55 2.28 -28.78
CA ALA A 445 4.99 2.10 -28.65
C ALA A 445 5.42 0.65 -28.96
N ALA A 446 6.55 0.48 -29.66
CA ALA A 446 7.10 -0.83 -30.00
C ALA A 446 7.34 -1.73 -28.76
N ASP A 447 7.62 -1.11 -27.62
CA ASP A 447 7.88 -1.80 -26.35
C ASP A 447 6.62 -2.22 -25.58
N ALA A 448 5.41 -1.98 -26.11
CA ALA A 448 4.15 -2.31 -25.42
C ALA A 448 4.08 -3.78 -24.97
N SER A 449 4.57 -4.72 -25.80
CA SER A 449 4.64 -6.14 -25.46
C SER A 449 5.56 -6.43 -24.25
N ARG A 450 6.67 -5.69 -24.13
CA ARG A 450 7.59 -5.79 -22.99
C ARG A 450 6.92 -5.29 -21.71
N PHE A 451 6.19 -4.18 -21.79
CA PHE A 451 5.43 -3.67 -20.65
C PHE A 451 4.32 -4.62 -20.22
N ILE A 452 3.57 -5.21 -21.16
CA ILE A 452 2.60 -6.26 -20.85
C ILE A 452 3.29 -7.42 -20.12
N GLY A 453 4.37 -7.98 -20.68
CA GLY A 453 5.10 -9.07 -20.04
C GLY A 453 5.56 -8.76 -18.61
N GLY A 454 6.10 -7.55 -18.40
CA GLY A 454 6.50 -7.06 -17.07
C GLY A 454 5.33 -6.93 -16.10
N ILE A 455 4.22 -6.32 -16.53
CA ILE A 455 3.00 -6.18 -15.73
C ILE A 455 2.47 -7.56 -15.32
N MET A 456 2.39 -8.52 -16.26
CA MET A 456 1.87 -9.85 -15.97
C MET A 456 2.76 -10.62 -14.99
N SER A 457 4.08 -10.50 -15.11
CA SER A 457 5.03 -11.10 -14.16
C SER A 457 4.79 -10.56 -12.75
N VAL A 458 4.65 -9.24 -12.61
CA VAL A 458 4.41 -8.61 -11.30
C VAL A 458 3.03 -9.00 -10.75
N VAL A 459 1.98 -9.05 -11.57
CA VAL A 459 0.64 -9.45 -11.12
C VAL A 459 0.61 -10.89 -10.63
N LYS A 460 1.26 -11.81 -11.36
CA LYS A 460 1.32 -13.22 -10.98
C LYS A 460 2.04 -13.43 -9.65
N GLU A 461 3.13 -12.71 -9.42
CA GLU A 461 3.99 -12.92 -8.25
C GLU A 461 3.57 -12.07 -7.03
N TYR A 462 3.15 -10.82 -7.26
CA TYR A 462 2.96 -9.82 -6.22
C TYR A 462 1.52 -9.35 -6.01
N PHE A 463 0.72 -9.26 -7.07
CA PHE A 463 -0.61 -8.64 -7.04
C PHE A 463 -1.72 -9.54 -7.60
N PRO A 464 -1.97 -10.72 -7.03
CA PRO A 464 -2.86 -11.72 -7.63
C PRO A 464 -4.32 -11.26 -7.79
N LEU A 465 -4.77 -10.29 -6.99
CA LEU A 465 -6.14 -9.74 -7.08
C LEU A 465 -6.32 -8.72 -8.22
N ASP A 466 -5.26 -8.28 -8.89
CA ASP A 466 -5.35 -7.27 -9.94
C ASP A 466 -5.92 -7.80 -11.25
N THR A 467 -5.90 -9.12 -11.44
CA THR A 467 -6.23 -9.78 -12.71
C THR A 467 -7.59 -9.33 -13.26
N GLU A 468 -8.64 -9.30 -12.43
CA GLU A 468 -9.98 -8.90 -12.85
C GLU A 468 -10.21 -7.37 -12.82
N PRO A 469 -10.16 -6.70 -11.65
CA PRO A 469 -10.53 -5.28 -11.57
C PRO A 469 -9.54 -4.34 -12.28
N VAL A 470 -8.23 -4.58 -12.15
CA VAL A 470 -7.21 -3.67 -12.69
C VAL A 470 -6.90 -4.00 -14.14
N LEU A 471 -6.56 -5.25 -14.44
CA LEU A 471 -6.19 -5.63 -15.81
C LEU A 471 -7.42 -5.80 -16.70
N ALA A 472 -8.31 -6.74 -16.38
CA ALA A 472 -9.42 -7.10 -17.27
C ALA A 472 -10.47 -5.99 -17.44
N ARG A 473 -10.85 -5.31 -16.35
CA ARG A 473 -11.92 -4.30 -16.38
C ARG A 473 -11.39 -2.89 -16.67
N ALA A 474 -10.39 -2.43 -15.93
CA ALA A 474 -9.88 -1.07 -16.08
C ALA A 474 -8.92 -0.93 -17.28
N LEU A 475 -7.76 -1.59 -17.26
CA LEU A 475 -6.70 -1.38 -18.25
C LEU A 475 -7.06 -1.92 -19.65
N CYS A 476 -7.53 -3.17 -19.75
CA CYS A 476 -8.04 -3.70 -21.02
C CYS A 476 -9.23 -2.87 -21.53
N GLY A 477 -10.16 -2.51 -20.64
CA GLY A 477 -11.33 -1.71 -21.01
C GLY A 477 -10.95 -0.36 -21.61
N LEU A 478 -9.89 0.26 -21.08
CA LEU A 478 -9.31 1.49 -21.61
C LEU A 478 -8.64 1.25 -22.97
N LEU A 479 -7.71 0.30 -23.04
CA LEU A 479 -6.90 0.06 -24.25
C LEU A 479 -7.72 -0.46 -25.43
N MET A 480 -8.83 -1.15 -25.20
CA MET A 480 -9.73 -1.58 -26.28
C MET A 480 -10.55 -0.42 -26.87
N ARG A 481 -10.65 0.72 -26.16
CA ARG A 481 -11.31 1.94 -26.67
C ARG A 481 -10.33 2.88 -27.37
N ASP A 482 -9.04 2.58 -27.31
CA ASP A 482 -7.98 3.36 -27.95
C ASP A 482 -7.91 3.06 -29.46
N PRO A 483 -7.51 4.02 -30.32
CA PRO A 483 -7.26 3.76 -31.74
C PRO A 483 -6.30 2.57 -32.00
N HIS A 484 -5.38 2.29 -31.08
CA HIS A 484 -4.42 1.17 -31.11
C HIS A 484 -4.92 -0.08 -30.36
N GLN A 485 -6.20 -0.43 -30.53
CA GLN A 485 -6.89 -1.53 -29.84
C GLN A 485 -6.22 -2.93 -29.91
N SER A 486 -5.30 -3.17 -30.85
CA SER A 486 -4.55 -4.44 -30.95
C SER A 486 -3.80 -4.79 -29.66
N ILE A 487 -3.28 -3.77 -28.97
CA ILE A 487 -2.60 -3.92 -27.68
C ILE A 487 -3.58 -4.28 -26.58
N GLY A 488 -4.79 -3.71 -26.60
CA GLY A 488 -5.88 -4.10 -25.71
C GLY A 488 -6.29 -5.56 -25.88
N PHE A 489 -6.39 -6.05 -27.13
CA PHE A 489 -6.65 -7.46 -27.42
C PHE A 489 -5.50 -8.38 -26.99
N GLN A 490 -4.26 -7.96 -27.19
CA GLN A 490 -3.09 -8.70 -26.71
C GLN A 490 -3.13 -8.85 -25.18
N LEU A 491 -3.33 -7.76 -24.45
CA LEU A 491 -3.44 -7.80 -22.99
C LEU A 491 -4.59 -8.71 -22.55
N ARG A 492 -5.77 -8.60 -23.18
CA ARG A 492 -6.92 -9.47 -22.90
C ARG A 492 -6.56 -10.94 -23.02
N HIS A 493 -5.92 -11.34 -24.12
CA HIS A 493 -5.52 -12.73 -24.32
C HIS A 493 -4.56 -13.23 -23.24
N VAL A 494 -3.63 -12.40 -22.79
CA VAL A 494 -2.71 -12.79 -21.71
C VAL A 494 -3.42 -12.89 -20.36
N VAL A 495 -4.34 -11.98 -20.06
CA VAL A 495 -5.18 -12.01 -18.86
C VAL A 495 -6.06 -13.26 -18.82
N ASP A 496 -6.70 -13.61 -19.94
CA ASP A 496 -7.56 -14.80 -20.04
C ASP A 496 -6.76 -16.09 -19.79
N ARG A 497 -5.51 -16.16 -20.26
CA ARG A 497 -4.61 -17.29 -19.97
C ARG A 497 -4.25 -17.38 -18.49
N LEU A 498 -3.97 -16.26 -17.82
CA LEU A 498 -3.72 -16.27 -16.37
C LEU A 498 -4.92 -16.78 -15.58
N LYS A 499 -6.14 -16.41 -15.97
CA LYS A 499 -7.37 -16.89 -15.33
C LYS A 499 -7.62 -18.39 -15.50
N GLN A 500 -7.06 -18.98 -16.56
CA GLN A 500 -7.17 -20.41 -16.85
C GLN A 500 -6.09 -21.26 -16.16
N GLU A 501 -5.18 -20.68 -15.37
CA GLU A 501 -4.23 -21.48 -14.58
C GLU A 501 -4.99 -22.26 -13.49
N HIS A 502 -5.03 -23.58 -13.61
CA HIS A 502 -5.71 -24.46 -12.67
C HIS A 502 -4.75 -24.90 -11.56
N ILE A 503 -5.23 -24.89 -10.32
CA ILE A 503 -4.52 -25.51 -9.19
C ILE A 503 -4.52 -27.02 -9.41
N VAL A 504 -3.33 -27.60 -9.54
CA VAL A 504 -3.17 -29.06 -9.66
C VAL A 504 -3.29 -29.67 -8.26
N MET A 505 -4.35 -30.46 -8.03
CA MET A 505 -4.51 -31.19 -6.79
C MET A 505 -3.50 -32.35 -6.70
N LYS A 506 -2.65 -32.34 -5.68
CA LYS A 506 -1.67 -33.38 -5.38
C LYS A 506 -2.14 -34.18 -4.17
N GLY A 507 -2.48 -35.45 -4.37
CA GLY A 507 -2.70 -36.40 -3.27
C GLY A 507 -1.37 -36.92 -2.71
N ARG A 508 -1.29 -37.19 -1.41
CA ARG A 508 -0.01 -37.55 -0.74
C ARG A 508 0.70 -38.78 -1.34
N GLY A 509 -0.03 -39.86 -1.63
CA GLY A 509 0.60 -41.10 -2.12
C GLY A 509 1.64 -41.62 -1.12
N SER A 510 2.91 -41.69 -1.52
CA SER A 510 4.03 -42.12 -0.67
C SER A 510 4.80 -40.99 0.02
N VAL A 511 4.30 -39.75 -0.07
CA VAL A 511 4.93 -38.57 0.54
C VAL A 511 4.74 -38.62 2.06
N GLN A 512 5.85 -38.60 2.80
CA GLN A 512 5.85 -38.73 4.25
C GLN A 512 5.58 -37.40 4.97
N TRP A 513 6.24 -36.33 4.54
CA TRP A 513 6.19 -35.04 5.22
C TRP A 513 5.17 -34.09 4.59
N TRP A 514 4.72 -33.10 5.35
CA TRP A 514 3.62 -32.22 4.95
C TRP A 514 4.04 -30.76 4.92
N VAL A 515 3.25 -29.94 4.21
CA VAL A 515 3.46 -28.49 4.16
C VAL A 515 3.30 -27.84 5.53
N GLY A 516 4.25 -26.98 5.88
CA GLY A 516 4.30 -26.28 7.15
C GLY A 516 5.12 -26.96 8.25
N LEU A 517 5.69 -28.13 7.97
CA LEU A 517 6.59 -28.81 8.88
C LEU A 517 7.92 -28.03 9.01
N VAL A 518 8.35 -27.82 10.25
CA VAL A 518 9.71 -27.39 10.57
C VAL A 518 10.59 -28.62 10.79
N PHE A 519 11.76 -28.64 10.16
CA PHE A 519 12.65 -29.81 10.13
C PHE A 519 14.11 -29.40 10.25
N ARG A 520 14.97 -30.36 10.62
CA ARG A 520 16.43 -30.24 10.51
C ARG A 520 16.92 -31.01 9.30
N HIS A 521 17.76 -30.39 8.47
CA HIS A 521 18.37 -31.09 7.34
C HIS A 521 19.42 -32.10 7.85
N ARG A 522 19.28 -33.39 7.48
CA ARG A 522 20.15 -34.49 7.95
C ARG A 522 21.65 -34.26 7.73
N LYS A 523 22.03 -33.85 6.52
CA LYS A 523 23.44 -33.64 6.13
C LYS A 523 24.03 -32.30 6.58
N PHE A 524 23.29 -31.21 6.40
CA PHE A 524 23.79 -29.84 6.58
C PHE A 524 23.39 -29.20 7.91
N GLY A 525 22.48 -29.82 8.67
CA GLY A 525 22.14 -29.40 10.02
C GLY A 525 21.27 -28.14 10.16
N TYR A 526 21.03 -27.38 9.09
CA TYR A 526 20.20 -26.17 9.12
C TYR A 526 18.71 -26.50 9.40
N ILE A 527 17.98 -25.54 9.94
CA ILE A 527 16.53 -25.63 10.14
C ILE A 527 15.80 -25.11 8.91
N GLY A 528 14.83 -25.88 8.42
CA GLY A 528 14.02 -25.52 7.28
C GLY A 528 12.52 -25.64 7.53
N LEU A 529 11.74 -24.94 6.72
CA LEU A 529 10.29 -24.96 6.71
C LEU A 529 9.80 -25.45 5.33
N VAL A 530 8.95 -26.47 5.32
CA VAL A 530 8.38 -27.03 4.10
C VAL A 530 7.29 -26.12 3.51
N LEU A 531 7.44 -25.71 2.25
CA LEU A 531 6.47 -24.90 1.49
C LEU A 531 5.59 -25.74 0.55
N GLY A 532 6.10 -26.88 0.09
CA GLY A 532 5.44 -27.74 -0.90
C GLY A 532 6.28 -28.98 -1.22
N TRP A 533 5.70 -29.93 -1.96
CA TRP A 533 6.39 -31.15 -2.38
C TRP A 533 6.02 -31.63 -3.79
N ASP A 534 6.90 -32.42 -4.37
CA ASP A 534 6.67 -33.23 -5.56
C ASP A 534 6.93 -34.70 -5.23
N ARG A 535 6.21 -35.61 -5.87
CA ARG A 535 6.35 -37.07 -5.62
C ARG A 535 7.69 -37.63 -6.13
N GLU A 536 8.33 -36.91 -7.02
CA GLU A 536 9.64 -37.20 -7.61
C GLU A 536 10.34 -35.87 -7.93
N CYS A 537 11.65 -35.92 -8.17
CA CYS A 537 12.43 -34.73 -8.51
C CYS A 537 11.93 -34.11 -9.82
N ARG A 538 11.55 -32.83 -9.78
CA ARG A 538 11.13 -32.05 -10.96
C ARG A 538 12.13 -31.00 -11.42
N ALA A 539 13.35 -31.04 -10.87
CA ALA A 539 14.42 -30.14 -11.29
C ALA A 539 14.96 -30.53 -12.68
N ASP A 540 15.48 -29.54 -13.40
CA ASP A 540 16.10 -29.77 -14.71
C ASP A 540 17.35 -30.66 -14.61
N GLU A 541 17.65 -31.44 -15.65
CA GLU A 541 18.76 -32.42 -15.66
C GLU A 541 20.11 -31.80 -15.28
N ASP A 542 20.39 -30.57 -15.73
CA ASP A 542 21.63 -29.87 -15.38
C ASP A 542 21.79 -29.69 -13.87
N TRP A 543 20.69 -29.35 -13.18
CA TRP A 543 20.68 -29.20 -11.72
C TRP A 543 20.79 -30.56 -11.02
N VAL A 544 20.08 -31.57 -11.52
CA VAL A 544 20.09 -32.94 -10.99
C VAL A 544 21.50 -33.53 -11.02
N VAL A 545 22.24 -33.31 -12.12
CA VAL A 545 23.64 -33.71 -12.27
C VAL A 545 24.54 -32.87 -11.36
N ALA A 546 24.37 -31.55 -11.33
CA ALA A 546 25.22 -30.65 -10.54
C ALA A 546 25.14 -30.90 -9.02
N VAL A 547 23.94 -31.18 -8.50
CA VAL A 547 23.70 -31.44 -7.06
C VAL A 547 23.89 -32.92 -6.71
N GLY A 548 24.00 -33.79 -7.71
CA GLY A 548 24.27 -35.20 -7.53
C GLY A 548 23.08 -36.00 -6.99
N VAL A 549 21.89 -35.70 -7.48
CA VAL A 549 20.64 -36.32 -7.03
C VAL A 549 20.62 -37.83 -7.27
N ASP A 550 21.21 -38.32 -8.36
CA ASP A 550 21.24 -39.75 -8.67
C ASP A 550 22.17 -40.56 -7.78
N GLN A 551 23.11 -39.91 -7.10
CA GLN A 551 24.00 -40.56 -6.13
C GLN A 551 23.36 -40.63 -4.73
N LEU A 552 22.16 -40.07 -4.56
CA LEU A 552 21.40 -40.22 -3.33
C LEU A 552 20.91 -41.66 -3.14
N PRO A 553 20.83 -42.18 -1.90
CA PRO A 553 20.41 -43.57 -1.65
C PRO A 553 19.06 -43.94 -2.24
N ARG A 554 18.10 -43.00 -2.27
CA ARG A 554 16.78 -43.19 -2.90
C ARG A 554 16.64 -42.53 -4.28
N GLY A 555 17.71 -41.89 -4.78
CA GLY A 555 17.76 -41.27 -6.11
C GLY A 555 16.69 -40.20 -6.36
N ARG A 556 16.43 -39.90 -7.65
CA ARG A 556 15.46 -38.88 -8.10
C ARG A 556 13.98 -39.27 -8.00
N HIS A 557 13.68 -40.57 -7.79
CA HIS A 557 12.30 -41.09 -7.75
C HIS A 557 11.63 -41.02 -6.37
N GLN A 558 12.34 -40.54 -5.35
CA GLN A 558 11.74 -40.21 -4.06
C GLN A 558 11.07 -38.83 -4.08
N PRO A 559 10.20 -38.51 -3.09
CA PRO A 559 9.65 -37.17 -2.96
C PRO A 559 10.73 -36.11 -2.71
N PHE A 560 10.51 -34.91 -3.28
CA PHE A 560 11.33 -33.73 -3.06
C PHE A 560 10.47 -32.58 -2.55
N TYR A 561 11.06 -31.73 -1.71
CA TYR A 561 10.37 -30.68 -0.99
C TYR A 561 10.97 -29.32 -1.33
N SER A 562 10.11 -28.38 -1.70
CA SER A 562 10.47 -26.96 -1.74
C SER A 562 10.41 -26.42 -0.32
N VAL A 563 11.53 -25.91 0.17
CA VAL A 563 11.68 -25.46 1.55
C VAL A 563 12.30 -24.08 1.60
N ILE A 564 12.10 -23.38 2.72
CA ILE A 564 12.85 -22.18 3.07
C ILE A 564 13.72 -22.47 4.29
N GLY A 565 14.98 -22.08 4.24
CA GLY A 565 15.87 -22.19 5.42
C GLY A 565 15.65 -21.03 6.38
N GLU A 566 16.18 -21.18 7.59
CA GLU A 566 16.18 -20.12 8.59
C GLU A 566 16.86 -18.82 8.09
N ASP A 567 17.81 -18.93 7.14
CA ASP A 567 18.45 -17.81 6.44
C ASP A 567 17.58 -17.12 5.36
N GLY A 568 16.35 -17.60 5.16
CA GLY A 568 15.41 -17.14 4.15
C GLY A 568 15.67 -17.63 2.73
N GLY A 569 16.70 -18.45 2.52
CA GLY A 569 17.01 -19.05 1.22
C GLY A 569 16.07 -20.20 0.87
N THR A 570 15.52 -20.20 -0.34
CA THR A 570 14.73 -21.33 -0.86
C THR A 570 15.64 -22.46 -1.33
N ARG A 571 15.25 -23.71 -1.07
CA ARG A 571 16.01 -24.93 -1.38
C ARG A 571 15.08 -26.05 -1.85
N TYR A 572 15.61 -27.00 -2.60
CA TYR A 572 14.89 -28.21 -3.03
C TYR A 572 15.54 -29.44 -2.42
N VAL A 573 14.83 -30.13 -1.54
CA VAL A 573 15.39 -31.11 -0.59
C VAL A 573 14.74 -32.48 -0.78
N ALA A 574 15.57 -33.51 -0.93
CA ALA A 574 15.10 -34.90 -0.98
C ALA A 574 14.49 -35.35 0.35
N GLU A 575 13.42 -36.15 0.32
CA GLU A 575 12.70 -36.64 1.50
C GLU A 575 13.60 -37.27 2.56
N GLU A 576 14.59 -38.07 2.12
CA GLU A 576 15.51 -38.73 3.04
C GLU A 576 16.40 -37.76 3.82
N ASN A 577 16.51 -36.49 3.42
CA ASN A 577 17.29 -35.50 4.13
C ASN A 577 16.46 -34.68 5.14
N ILE A 578 15.16 -34.95 5.26
CA ILE A 578 14.27 -34.26 6.20
C ILE A 578 14.19 -35.04 7.51
N ILE A 579 14.47 -34.36 8.62
CA ILE A 579 14.25 -34.87 9.98
C ILE A 579 13.23 -33.95 10.66
N PRO A 580 11.98 -34.38 10.90
CA PRO A 580 10.97 -33.53 11.54
C PRO A 580 11.43 -33.11 12.94
N LEU A 581 11.07 -31.89 13.34
CA LEU A 581 11.30 -31.40 14.70
C LEU A 581 10.01 -31.52 15.54
N PRO A 582 10.10 -31.85 16.84
CA PRO A 582 11.33 -32.14 17.58
C PRO A 582 11.97 -33.47 17.18
N THR A 583 13.29 -33.60 17.32
CA THR A 583 13.98 -34.87 17.04
C THR A 583 13.61 -35.95 18.05
N ALA A 584 13.82 -37.22 17.68
CA ALA A 584 13.77 -38.30 18.65
C ALA A 584 14.79 -38.06 19.77
N PRO A 585 14.48 -38.41 21.04
CA PRO A 585 15.42 -38.21 22.13
C PRO A 585 16.71 -38.99 21.91
N ASN A 586 17.85 -38.32 22.09
CA ASN A 586 19.16 -38.96 22.05
C ASN A 586 19.38 -39.85 23.30
N GLU A 587 20.54 -40.51 23.42
CA GLU A 587 20.87 -41.38 24.56
C GLU A 587 20.85 -40.63 25.92
N ALA A 588 21.03 -39.31 25.91
CA ALA A 588 20.94 -38.43 27.08
C ALA A 588 19.50 -37.91 27.34
N GLY A 589 18.53 -38.28 26.50
CA GLY A 589 17.14 -37.81 26.57
C GLY A 589 16.91 -36.41 26.00
N GLU A 590 17.92 -35.78 25.39
CA GLU A 590 17.81 -34.46 24.78
C GLU A 590 17.16 -34.56 23.40
N GLN A 591 16.37 -33.55 23.06
CA GLN A 591 15.67 -33.42 21.78
C GLN A 591 15.91 -32.01 21.26
N ASP A 592 16.17 -31.89 19.96
CA ASP A 592 16.06 -30.59 19.29
C ASP A 592 14.58 -30.22 19.29
N ARG A 593 14.26 -29.04 19.81
CA ARG A 593 12.89 -28.52 19.90
C ARG A 593 12.77 -27.22 19.12
N VAL A 594 11.55 -26.90 18.72
CA VAL A 594 11.23 -25.64 18.06
C VAL A 594 10.18 -24.87 18.85
N GLY A 595 10.24 -23.55 18.74
CA GLY A 595 9.30 -22.64 19.41
C GLY A 595 9.26 -21.27 18.72
N TRP A 596 8.82 -20.25 19.46
CA TRP A 596 8.64 -18.90 18.93
C TRP A 596 9.92 -18.26 18.38
N SER A 597 11.10 -18.59 18.92
CA SER A 597 12.38 -18.08 18.38
C SER A 597 12.59 -18.50 16.93
N ASN A 598 12.32 -19.77 16.59
CA ASN A 598 12.44 -20.26 15.22
C ASN A 598 11.38 -19.64 14.31
N VAL A 599 10.15 -19.49 14.83
CA VAL A 599 9.07 -18.83 14.08
C VAL A 599 9.44 -17.39 13.75
N HIS A 600 9.97 -16.65 14.73
CA HIS A 600 10.41 -15.28 14.56
C HIS A 600 11.49 -15.16 13.48
N GLU A 601 12.48 -16.05 13.49
CA GLU A 601 13.56 -16.09 12.49
C GLU A 601 13.02 -16.31 11.06
N PHE A 602 12.17 -17.33 10.86
CA PHE A 602 11.51 -17.56 9.57
C PHE A 602 10.68 -16.35 9.12
N MET A 603 9.86 -15.82 10.02
CA MET A 603 9.00 -14.68 9.73
C MET A 603 9.81 -13.43 9.37
N THR A 604 10.96 -13.21 10.01
CA THR A 604 11.84 -12.06 9.76
C THR A 604 12.55 -12.18 8.41
N ASN A 605 13.08 -13.37 8.11
CA ASN A 605 13.88 -13.60 6.91
C ASN A 605 13.03 -13.90 5.67
N SER A 606 11.74 -14.21 5.83
CA SER A 606 10.89 -14.68 4.72
C SER A 606 9.42 -14.27 4.85
N THR A 607 9.15 -13.09 5.44
CA THR A 607 7.79 -12.60 5.72
C THR A 607 6.87 -12.74 4.52
N TRP A 608 7.33 -12.33 3.33
CA TRP A 608 6.52 -12.30 2.12
C TRP A 608 6.06 -13.70 1.69
N THR A 609 7.00 -14.64 1.54
CA THR A 609 6.68 -16.02 1.15
C THR A 609 5.75 -16.68 2.17
N ILE A 610 6.01 -16.48 3.46
CA ILE A 610 5.16 -17.03 4.52
C ILE A 610 3.75 -16.45 4.47
N GLU A 611 3.62 -15.13 4.25
CA GLU A 611 2.33 -14.45 4.12
C GLU A 611 1.49 -14.95 2.94
N GLN A 612 2.12 -15.48 1.88
CA GLN A 612 1.42 -16.09 0.74
C GLN A 612 1.06 -17.57 0.99
N THR A 613 1.91 -18.31 1.69
CA THR A 613 1.81 -19.77 1.83
C THR A 613 0.95 -20.21 3.02
N PHE A 614 0.97 -19.49 4.14
CA PHE A 614 0.39 -19.97 5.41
C PHE A 614 -0.70 -19.06 5.98
N SER A 615 -1.66 -19.66 6.70
CA SER A 615 -2.80 -18.98 7.34
C SER A 615 -2.51 -18.46 8.75
N ARG A 616 -1.75 -19.25 9.52
CA ARG A 616 -1.31 -18.95 10.88
C ARG A 616 -0.12 -19.83 11.23
N VAL A 617 0.46 -19.62 12.40
CA VAL A 617 1.40 -20.55 13.04
C VAL A 617 0.78 -21.07 14.33
N GLU A 618 0.91 -22.36 14.57
CA GLU A 618 0.61 -23.01 15.85
C GLU A 618 1.92 -23.43 16.51
N VAL A 619 2.08 -23.09 17.79
CA VAL A 619 3.26 -23.40 18.60
C VAL A 619 2.81 -24.14 19.84
N ASN A 620 3.43 -25.29 20.11
CA ASN A 620 3.26 -26.04 21.34
C ASN A 620 4.63 -26.17 22.02
N GLU A 621 4.90 -25.29 22.99
CA GLU A 621 6.20 -25.21 23.67
C GLU A 621 6.49 -26.44 24.54
N GLU A 622 5.46 -27.04 25.15
CA GLU A 622 5.60 -28.24 25.97
C GLU A 622 6.14 -29.42 25.15
N LEU A 623 5.56 -29.60 23.96
CA LEU A 623 5.97 -30.63 23.00
C LEU A 623 7.14 -30.19 22.11
N GLY A 624 7.54 -28.92 22.15
CA GLY A 624 8.57 -28.36 21.27
C GLY A 624 8.21 -28.46 19.79
N ARG A 625 6.92 -28.28 19.45
CA ARG A 625 6.37 -28.43 18.10
C ARG A 625 5.93 -27.09 17.52
N VAL A 626 6.17 -26.92 16.23
CA VAL A 626 5.72 -25.75 15.46
C VAL A 626 5.11 -26.26 14.16
N TRP A 627 3.96 -25.70 13.79
CA TRP A 627 3.34 -25.97 12.51
C TRP A 627 2.84 -24.67 11.86
N PHE A 628 3.33 -24.41 10.66
CA PHE A 628 2.80 -23.34 9.81
C PHE A 628 1.59 -23.87 9.06
N VAL A 629 0.40 -23.43 9.45
CA VAL A 629 -0.84 -24.00 8.91
C VAL A 629 -1.02 -23.53 7.47
N PRO A 630 -1.18 -24.44 6.48
CA PRO A 630 -1.38 -24.08 5.08
C PRO A 630 -2.49 -23.03 4.86
N SER A 631 -2.30 -22.13 3.90
CA SER A 631 -3.38 -21.26 3.42
C SER A 631 -4.43 -22.07 2.65
N ALA A 632 -5.58 -21.46 2.34
CA ALA A 632 -6.62 -22.12 1.57
C ALA A 632 -6.17 -22.53 0.15
N ASN A 633 -5.18 -21.84 -0.44
CA ASN A 633 -4.57 -22.24 -1.71
C ASN A 633 -3.78 -23.54 -1.53
N ILE A 634 -2.86 -23.51 -0.57
CA ILE A 634 -1.91 -24.60 -0.32
C ILE A 634 -2.64 -25.85 0.16
N ALA A 635 -3.66 -25.71 1.01
CA ALA A 635 -4.47 -26.83 1.46
C ALA A 635 -5.27 -27.53 0.32
N ARG A 636 -5.58 -26.81 -0.76
CA ARG A 636 -6.22 -27.39 -1.96
C ARG A 636 -5.21 -28.06 -2.89
N GLU A 637 -4.02 -27.49 -2.98
CA GLU A 637 -2.93 -28.08 -3.75
C GLU A 637 -2.41 -29.38 -3.09
N PHE A 638 -2.19 -29.37 -1.79
CA PHE A 638 -1.62 -30.49 -1.02
C PHE A 638 -2.67 -31.14 -0.12
N ILE A 639 -3.53 -31.96 -0.72
CA ILE A 639 -4.68 -32.56 -0.02
C ILE A 639 -4.21 -33.57 1.03
N GLY A 640 -4.69 -33.40 2.26
CA GLY A 640 -4.40 -34.27 3.41
C GLY A 640 -3.34 -33.71 4.36
N ASP A 641 -2.52 -32.75 3.92
CA ASP A 641 -1.43 -32.20 4.74
C ASP A 641 -1.93 -31.45 5.98
N THR A 642 -3.08 -30.78 5.87
CA THR A 642 -3.73 -30.12 7.01
C THR A 642 -4.17 -31.11 8.09
N GLU A 643 -4.62 -32.31 7.71
CA GLU A 643 -5.02 -33.34 8.68
C GLU A 643 -3.81 -33.90 9.44
N VAL A 644 -2.72 -34.14 8.72
CA VAL A 644 -1.47 -34.64 9.30
C VAL A 644 -0.82 -33.61 10.21
N GLY A 645 -0.75 -32.34 9.79
CA GLY A 645 -0.22 -31.27 10.62
C GLY A 645 -1.05 -31.06 11.90
N TRP A 646 -2.38 -31.15 11.80
CA TRP A 646 -3.25 -31.07 12.97
C TRP A 646 -3.01 -32.24 13.94
N ALA A 647 -2.91 -33.47 13.43
CA ALA A 647 -2.59 -34.64 14.25
C ALA A 647 -1.21 -34.50 14.92
N TYR A 648 -0.21 -34.00 14.19
CA TYR A 648 1.11 -33.69 14.73
C TYR A 648 1.05 -32.65 15.87
N MET A 649 0.21 -31.63 15.80
CA MET A 649 0.14 -30.64 16.87
C MET A 649 -0.58 -31.14 18.13
N HIS A 650 -1.58 -32.02 17.98
CA HIS A 650 -2.53 -32.32 19.06
C HIS A 650 -2.47 -33.76 19.58
N ARG A 651 -1.77 -34.68 18.91
CA ARG A 651 -1.71 -36.10 19.30
C ARG A 651 -0.34 -36.54 19.82
N PRO A 652 -0.29 -37.55 20.71
CA PRO A 652 0.95 -38.21 21.09
C PRO A 652 1.72 -38.77 19.89
N ALA A 653 3.05 -38.93 20.04
CA ALA A 653 3.94 -39.33 18.95
C ALA A 653 3.54 -40.64 18.24
N HIS A 654 3.03 -41.62 19.01
CA HIS A 654 2.64 -42.93 18.50
C HIS A 654 1.29 -42.93 17.76
N GLU A 655 0.44 -41.92 17.98
CA GLU A 655 -0.87 -41.80 17.33
C GLU A 655 -0.79 -41.03 16.02
N TYR A 656 0.03 -39.98 15.94
CA TYR A 656 0.14 -39.21 14.69
C TYR A 656 0.85 -40.01 13.58
N ALA A 657 1.66 -41.01 13.92
CA ALA A 657 2.34 -41.86 12.93
C ALA A 657 1.37 -42.62 12.01
N GLN A 658 0.11 -42.80 12.41
CA GLN A 658 -0.93 -43.43 11.59
C GLN A 658 -1.43 -42.53 10.45
N TYR A 659 -1.08 -41.24 10.48
CA TYR A 659 -1.44 -40.24 9.48
C TYR A 659 -0.33 -40.03 8.43
N LEU A 660 0.85 -40.62 8.63
CA LEU A 660 1.96 -40.67 7.67
C LEU A 660 1.80 -41.89 6.76
#